data_AF-A0A3G9J8R2-F1
#
_entry.id   AF-A0A3G9J8R2-F1
#
_cell.length_a   1.000
_cell.length_b   1.000
_cell.length_c   1.000
_cell.angle_alpha   90.00
_cell.angle_beta   90.00
_cell.angle_gamma   90.00
#
_symmetry.space_group_name_H-M   'P 1'
#
loop_
_entity.id
_entity.type
_entity.pdbx_description
1 polymer ?
#
loop_
_entity_poly.entity_id
_entity_poly.type
_entity_poly.pdbx_seq_one_letter_code
_entity_poly.pdbx_strand_id
1 'polypeptide(L)'
;MSRIQNGHLRRLSYVAFVVVIVIVLFFAAANAVTLKIDGKFLPSYASEAAEIAAKSKESDFVLSNPSKIYDSTGKLLYSFKGDTGGSYADYDEIPKDVVNAFIAIEDKTFWKNNGFSLRGTLRALVSVIKNGSMTQGGSTITQQLVRTIYLTREKSIGRKIKEIFLARDITKKYSKKKIMEYYVNSCCFSNNIYGITDAASVYFNKKPNQLTLGQATYLTAIPNRPALYNPYKNSQGIINRRNRILSAMLDDKLITKAQYTQATNEKITIAKRKTAEISDYATTYAIHSTILYLMKKDGFKFQYKRASTNAYNAYKKKYNSEYAAMKETLYTKGYTIKTTLNSARQKQLQILMNGQLARYSTRISNGSFKLQGALTVIDNKTHKVVGIIGGRQDSNTSSYSLNRAYQSPRQPGSAIKPLVVYTPALEQGKTAYSTLRNIDVQTAYDRKKSGYSIQNMGGSSMSLAQAVFKSVNGCAIYLYDQVTPTVGLNKLVKMRFNTVMPSDYGLASALGGFTTGATTYEMANAYSTLANYGSYTQADCLTSIKDKDEKEIYKAPASERVYSESASQKMTGILRGVITKGTASSMNWSAYSSTDAAGKTGTTNSNKDAWFCGYTPYYSISVWCGNDDPEDTSLYGGMAPVQIWRSIQSYMLRGKETAHFENASIPSGYSSSYSSSSYYRRRKTQNSNNSTTTGNTNNAENNANTNGNTNTDQNTSQNSSNTNSQSSAGNSSTANSSNNTQSTNNSATTNKQTQSSAASGTTNKSTTSKSSTSSSASQAASSNANAAGNAQ
;
A
#
# COMPACT_ATOMS: atom_id res chain seq x y z
N MET A 1 -16.00 26.82 -5.37
CA MET A 1 -17.09 26.23 -6.19
C MET A 1 -16.77 24.89 -6.87
N SER A 2 -15.56 24.63 -7.40
CA SER A 2 -15.28 23.45 -8.26
C SER A 2 -15.43 22.04 -7.65
N ARG A 3 -15.42 21.88 -6.30
CA ARG A 3 -15.68 20.57 -5.65
C ARG A 3 -17.14 20.11 -5.78
N ILE A 4 -18.10 21.04 -5.86
CA ILE A 4 -19.52 20.72 -6.04
C ILE A 4 -19.77 20.26 -7.48
N GLN A 5 -19.22 20.98 -8.46
CA GLN A 5 -19.33 20.65 -9.89
C GLN A 5 -18.80 19.23 -10.22
N ASN A 6 -17.67 18.79 -9.67
CA ASN A 6 -17.15 17.44 -9.95
C ASN A 6 -18.00 16.30 -9.34
N GLY A 7 -18.69 16.56 -8.22
CA GLY A 7 -19.72 15.66 -7.71
C GLY A 7 -20.95 15.62 -8.62
N HIS A 8 -21.36 16.80 -9.10
CA HIS A 8 -22.45 16.97 -10.07
C HIS A 8 -22.16 16.26 -11.40
N LEU A 9 -20.98 16.43 -12.00
CA LEU A 9 -20.60 15.83 -13.28
C LEU A 9 -20.63 14.30 -13.26
N ARG A 10 -20.21 13.67 -12.14
CA ARG A 10 -20.33 12.21 -11.95
C ARG A 10 -21.77 11.75 -11.71
N ARG A 11 -22.62 12.59 -11.12
CA ARG A 11 -24.06 12.33 -10.97
C ARG A 11 -24.77 12.50 -12.32
N LEU A 12 -24.50 13.57 -13.08
CA LEU A 12 -25.00 13.80 -14.43
C LEU A 12 -24.59 12.67 -15.39
N SER A 13 -23.33 12.25 -15.41
CA SER A 13 -22.91 11.15 -16.30
C SER A 13 -23.55 9.81 -15.93
N TYR A 14 -23.90 9.57 -14.65
CA TYR A 14 -24.70 8.40 -14.27
C TYR A 14 -26.21 8.55 -14.57
N VAL A 15 -26.77 9.76 -14.43
CA VAL A 15 -28.15 10.06 -14.84
C VAL A 15 -28.29 9.89 -16.35
N ALA A 16 -27.40 10.49 -17.14
CA ALA A 16 -27.31 10.32 -18.58
C ALA A 16 -27.14 8.83 -18.96
N PHE A 17 -26.30 8.08 -18.26
CA PHE A 17 -26.17 6.63 -18.45
C PHE A 17 -27.49 5.87 -18.26
N VAL A 18 -28.28 6.17 -17.23
CA VAL A 18 -29.58 5.51 -17.01
C VAL A 18 -30.65 6.03 -17.97
N VAL A 19 -30.66 7.32 -18.31
CA VAL A 19 -31.52 7.90 -19.35
C VAL A 19 -31.25 7.24 -20.70
N VAL A 20 -29.99 7.10 -21.10
CA VAL A 20 -29.58 6.39 -22.33
C VAL A 20 -29.99 4.92 -22.28
N ILE A 21 -29.94 4.23 -21.14
CA ILE A 21 -30.47 2.86 -21.04
C ILE A 21 -32.00 2.83 -21.24
N VAL A 22 -32.75 3.76 -20.65
CA VAL A 22 -34.21 3.83 -20.84
C VAL A 22 -34.55 4.16 -22.30
N ILE A 23 -33.83 5.10 -22.91
CA ILE A 23 -33.93 5.45 -24.33
C ILE A 23 -33.59 4.23 -25.21
N VAL A 24 -32.48 3.53 -24.96
CA VAL A 24 -32.10 2.33 -25.72
C VAL A 24 -33.13 1.21 -25.56
N LEU A 25 -33.71 1.02 -24.38
CA LEU A 25 -34.79 0.04 -24.18
C LEU A 25 -36.11 0.45 -24.87
N PHE A 26 -36.38 1.76 -24.98
CA PHE A 26 -37.52 2.31 -25.71
C PHE A 26 -37.33 2.16 -27.23
N PHE A 27 -36.17 2.54 -27.76
CA PHE A 27 -35.82 2.37 -29.18
C PHE A 27 -35.55 0.90 -29.56
N ALA A 28 -35.20 0.01 -28.64
CA ALA A 28 -35.12 -1.43 -28.89
C ALA A 28 -36.49 -2.06 -29.20
N ALA A 29 -37.60 -1.38 -28.90
CA ALA A 29 -38.93 -1.79 -29.34
C ALA A 29 -39.31 -1.29 -30.76
N ALA A 30 -38.50 -0.40 -31.37
CA ALA A 30 -38.83 0.24 -32.64
C ALA A 30 -37.76 0.06 -33.75
N ASN A 31 -36.46 0.12 -33.42
CA ASN A 31 -35.35 0.16 -34.38
C ASN A 31 -34.06 -0.52 -33.84
N ALA A 32 -34.18 -1.69 -33.23
CA ALA A 32 -33.09 -2.35 -32.49
C ALA A 32 -31.84 -2.73 -33.30
N VAL A 33 -31.93 -2.82 -34.64
CA VAL A 33 -30.90 -3.45 -35.50
C VAL A 33 -29.71 -2.53 -35.78
N THR A 34 -29.93 -1.20 -35.85
CA THR A 34 -28.91 -0.23 -36.31
C THR A 34 -28.15 0.49 -35.19
N LEU A 35 -28.60 0.40 -33.95
CA LEU A 35 -28.00 1.08 -32.79
C LEU A 35 -26.64 0.50 -32.41
N LYS A 36 -25.57 1.28 -32.64
CA LYS A 36 -24.20 0.99 -32.16
C LYS A 36 -23.96 1.61 -30.78
N ILE A 37 -23.43 0.81 -29.86
CA ILE A 37 -23.07 1.19 -28.49
C ILE A 37 -21.67 0.63 -28.22
N ASP A 38 -20.75 1.46 -27.72
CA ASP A 38 -19.33 1.10 -27.54
C ASP A 38 -18.70 0.45 -28.80
N GLY A 39 -19.17 0.85 -30.00
CA GLY A 39 -18.75 0.33 -31.31
C GLY A 39 -19.47 -0.94 -31.81
N LYS A 40 -20.27 -1.62 -30.97
CA LYS A 40 -20.99 -2.86 -31.31
C LYS A 40 -22.50 -2.64 -31.48
N PHE A 41 -23.15 -3.40 -32.34
CA PHE A 41 -24.61 -3.36 -32.49
C PHE A 41 -25.32 -4.04 -31.31
N LEU A 42 -26.54 -3.59 -30.99
CA LEU A 42 -27.35 -4.14 -29.90
C LEU A 42 -27.57 -5.67 -29.98
N PRO A 43 -27.83 -6.29 -31.16
CA PRO A 43 -27.95 -7.74 -31.29
C PRO A 43 -26.67 -8.49 -30.89
N SER A 44 -25.48 -7.94 -31.13
CA SER A 44 -24.21 -8.59 -30.75
C SER A 44 -24.12 -8.82 -29.23
N TYR A 45 -24.58 -7.87 -28.41
CA TYR A 45 -24.65 -8.04 -26.96
C TYR A 45 -25.67 -9.09 -26.53
N ALA A 46 -26.78 -9.24 -27.27
CA ALA A 46 -27.77 -10.27 -27.02
C ALA A 46 -27.23 -11.67 -27.39
N SER A 47 -26.56 -11.81 -28.53
CA SER A 47 -25.90 -13.07 -28.94
C SER A 47 -24.79 -13.48 -27.97
N GLU A 48 -23.91 -12.56 -27.57
CA GLU A 48 -22.87 -12.83 -26.58
C GLU A 48 -23.45 -13.21 -25.20
N ALA A 49 -24.61 -12.66 -24.82
CA ALA A 49 -25.29 -13.01 -23.58
C ALA A 49 -25.96 -14.39 -23.67
N ALA A 50 -26.60 -14.69 -24.81
CA ALA A 50 -27.22 -15.99 -25.07
C ALA A 50 -26.17 -17.11 -25.11
N GLU A 51 -24.99 -16.87 -25.69
CA GLU A 51 -23.88 -17.84 -25.71
C GLU A 51 -23.40 -18.17 -24.28
N ILE A 52 -23.22 -17.16 -23.42
CA ILE A 52 -22.85 -17.36 -22.01
C ILE A 52 -23.97 -18.11 -21.27
N ALA A 53 -25.24 -17.74 -21.49
CA ALA A 53 -26.37 -18.41 -20.88
C ALA A 53 -26.53 -19.86 -21.35
N ALA A 54 -26.23 -20.16 -22.62
CA ALA A 54 -26.23 -21.52 -23.14
C ALA A 54 -25.14 -22.37 -22.48
N LYS A 55 -23.91 -21.84 -22.40
CA LYS A 55 -22.72 -22.52 -21.84
C LYS A 55 -22.71 -22.64 -20.31
N SER A 56 -23.51 -21.85 -19.58
CA SER A 56 -23.56 -21.88 -18.12
C SER A 56 -23.96 -23.24 -17.53
N LYS A 57 -23.47 -23.55 -16.34
CA LYS A 57 -23.76 -24.78 -15.58
C LYS A 57 -24.07 -24.43 -14.13
N GLU A 58 -24.76 -25.30 -13.39
CA GLU A 58 -25.03 -25.06 -11.95
C GLU A 58 -23.72 -24.84 -11.16
N SER A 59 -22.68 -25.59 -11.53
CA SER A 59 -21.32 -25.50 -10.97
C SER A 59 -20.64 -24.13 -11.14
N ASP A 60 -21.11 -23.27 -12.06
CA ASP A 60 -20.59 -21.90 -12.21
C ASP A 60 -21.09 -20.95 -11.11
N PHE A 61 -22.16 -21.33 -10.40
CA PHE A 61 -22.80 -20.55 -9.34
C PHE A 61 -22.44 -21.05 -7.94
N VAL A 62 -22.02 -22.31 -7.82
CA VAL A 62 -21.43 -22.87 -6.60
C VAL A 62 -20.00 -22.34 -6.44
N LEU A 63 -19.65 -21.82 -5.26
CA LEU A 63 -18.27 -21.45 -4.89
C LEU A 63 -17.43 -22.71 -4.63
N SER A 64 -17.34 -23.58 -5.63
CA SER A 64 -16.93 -24.99 -5.50
C SER A 64 -15.46 -25.22 -5.18
N ASN A 65 -14.59 -24.23 -5.39
CA ASN A 65 -13.22 -24.24 -4.89
C ASN A 65 -12.78 -22.83 -4.47
N PRO A 66 -12.21 -22.65 -3.26
CA PRO A 66 -11.46 -21.45 -2.94
C PRO A 66 -10.21 -21.39 -3.82
N SER A 67 -9.75 -20.18 -4.15
CA SER A 67 -8.44 -20.01 -4.79
C SER A 67 -7.32 -20.59 -3.90
N LYS A 68 -6.23 -21.04 -4.51
CA LYS A 68 -5.10 -21.69 -3.85
C LYS A 68 -3.80 -21.10 -4.38
N ILE A 69 -2.89 -20.74 -3.49
CA ILE A 69 -1.53 -20.28 -3.81
C ILE A 69 -0.55 -21.36 -3.41
N TYR A 70 0.30 -21.75 -4.34
CA TYR A 70 1.37 -22.73 -4.17
C TYR A 70 2.75 -22.08 -4.30
N ASP A 71 3.71 -22.59 -3.52
CA ASP A 71 5.11 -22.23 -3.64
C ASP A 71 5.80 -22.98 -4.80
N SER A 72 7.08 -22.69 -5.01
CA SER A 72 7.91 -23.27 -6.07
C SER A 72 8.18 -24.78 -5.94
N THR A 73 7.89 -25.42 -4.79
CA THR A 73 7.93 -26.89 -4.65
C THR A 73 6.57 -27.54 -4.85
N GLY A 74 5.51 -26.75 -5.11
CA GLY A 74 4.13 -27.24 -5.16
C GLY A 74 3.48 -27.35 -3.78
N LYS A 75 4.12 -26.86 -2.70
CA LYS A 75 3.49 -26.80 -1.38
C LYS A 75 2.42 -25.71 -1.36
N LEU A 76 1.25 -26.02 -0.80
CA LEU A 76 0.20 -25.02 -0.56
C LEU A 76 0.71 -23.97 0.46
N LEU A 77 0.79 -22.71 0.03
CA LEU A 77 1.05 -21.55 0.90
C LEU A 77 -0.23 -21.06 1.54
N TYR A 78 -1.29 -20.93 0.74
CA TYR A 78 -2.55 -20.35 1.21
C TYR A 78 -3.75 -20.87 0.43
N SER A 79 -4.85 -21.09 1.14
CA SER A 79 -6.16 -21.38 0.59
C SER A 79 -7.10 -20.26 1.00
N PHE A 80 -7.88 -19.73 0.06
CA PHE A 80 -8.84 -18.64 0.30
C PHE A 80 -10.14 -19.12 0.96
N LYS A 81 -10.15 -20.35 1.50
CA LYS A 81 -11.27 -20.96 2.23
C LYS A 81 -11.53 -20.18 3.54
N GLY A 82 -12.79 -19.88 3.83
CA GLY A 82 -13.20 -19.53 5.19
C GLY A 82 -13.12 -20.76 6.11
N ASP A 83 -13.07 -20.54 7.42
CA ASP A 83 -12.93 -21.60 8.45
C ASP A 83 -14.00 -22.71 8.36
N THR A 84 -15.11 -22.47 7.67
CA THR A 84 -16.35 -23.26 7.70
C THR A 84 -16.54 -24.21 6.52
N GLY A 85 -15.96 -23.96 5.34
CA GLY A 85 -16.17 -24.84 4.19
C GLY A 85 -16.27 -24.19 2.82
N GLY A 86 -16.94 -23.03 2.71
CA GLY A 86 -17.75 -22.78 1.52
C GLY A 86 -19.01 -23.65 1.56
N SER A 87 -19.75 -23.61 2.67
CA SER A 87 -20.90 -24.49 2.89
C SER A 87 -22.13 -24.01 2.09
N TYR A 88 -22.38 -24.65 0.95
CA TYR A 88 -23.53 -24.36 0.09
C TYR A 88 -24.84 -24.76 0.79
N ALA A 89 -25.82 -23.86 0.79
CA ALA A 89 -27.18 -24.15 1.26
C ALA A 89 -28.13 -24.25 0.06
N ASP A 90 -28.85 -25.37 -0.05
CA ASP A 90 -29.94 -25.50 -1.03
C ASP A 90 -31.10 -24.56 -0.68
N TYR A 91 -31.96 -24.22 -1.66
CA TYR A 91 -32.98 -23.18 -1.48
C TYR A 91 -33.85 -23.37 -0.23
N ASP A 92 -34.24 -24.62 0.07
CA ASP A 92 -35.14 -24.93 1.19
C ASP A 92 -34.40 -24.95 2.56
N GLU A 93 -33.06 -24.90 2.58
CA GLU A 93 -32.26 -24.65 3.78
C GLU A 93 -32.06 -23.14 4.08
N ILE A 94 -32.29 -22.28 3.08
CA ILE A 94 -32.17 -20.82 3.22
C ILE A 94 -33.41 -20.31 3.97
N PRO A 95 -33.25 -19.55 5.08
CA PRO A 95 -34.39 -19.04 5.84
C PRO A 95 -35.30 -18.15 4.98
N LYS A 96 -36.61 -18.36 5.10
CA LYS A 96 -37.63 -17.54 4.45
C LYS A 96 -37.44 -16.04 4.73
N ASP A 97 -36.98 -15.69 5.93
CA ASP A 97 -36.66 -14.31 6.32
C ASP A 97 -35.48 -13.71 5.54
N VAL A 98 -34.45 -14.51 5.21
CA VAL A 98 -33.33 -14.07 4.36
C VAL A 98 -33.82 -13.81 2.93
N VAL A 99 -34.61 -14.73 2.38
CA VAL A 99 -35.21 -14.59 1.04
C VAL A 99 -36.11 -13.34 0.98
N ASN A 100 -37.02 -13.20 1.95
CA ASN A 100 -37.92 -12.06 2.07
C ASN A 100 -37.17 -10.74 2.24
N ALA A 101 -36.10 -10.72 3.05
CA ALA A 101 -35.28 -9.53 3.27
C ALA A 101 -34.58 -9.05 1.99
N PHE A 102 -33.99 -9.96 1.21
CA PHE A 102 -33.39 -9.61 -0.09
C PHE A 102 -34.44 -9.12 -1.09
N ILE A 103 -35.61 -9.75 -1.15
CA ILE A 103 -36.69 -9.33 -2.04
C ILE A 103 -37.21 -7.92 -1.66
N ALA A 104 -37.49 -7.67 -0.38
CA ALA A 104 -38.00 -6.38 0.09
C ALA A 104 -37.05 -5.20 -0.23
N ILE A 105 -35.72 -5.43 -0.18
CA ILE A 105 -34.73 -4.34 -0.28
C ILE A 105 -33.94 -4.26 -1.60
N GLU A 106 -33.76 -5.37 -2.32
CA GLU A 106 -33.01 -5.43 -3.58
C GLU A 106 -33.92 -5.63 -4.80
N ASP A 107 -34.95 -6.49 -4.73
CA ASP A 107 -35.85 -6.76 -5.87
C ASP A 107 -37.27 -7.21 -5.48
N LYS A 108 -38.14 -6.25 -5.17
CA LYS A 108 -39.57 -6.51 -4.84
C LYS A 108 -40.35 -7.23 -5.95
N THR A 109 -39.80 -7.31 -7.16
CA THR A 109 -40.43 -7.95 -8.32
C THR A 109 -39.86 -9.33 -8.62
N PHE A 110 -38.95 -9.85 -7.79
CA PHE A 110 -38.12 -11.01 -8.08
C PHE A 110 -38.89 -12.21 -8.64
N TRP A 111 -39.98 -12.63 -7.98
CA TRP A 111 -40.79 -13.78 -8.39
C TRP A 111 -41.50 -13.62 -9.74
N LYS A 112 -41.73 -12.37 -10.19
CA LYS A 112 -42.55 -12.06 -11.37
C LYS A 112 -41.76 -11.48 -12.55
N ASN A 113 -40.53 -11.02 -12.34
CA ASN A 113 -39.74 -10.37 -13.38
C ASN A 113 -38.95 -11.35 -14.26
N ASN A 114 -38.70 -10.98 -15.51
CA ASN A 114 -37.89 -11.78 -16.45
C ASN A 114 -36.39 -11.49 -16.30
N GLY A 115 -35.90 -11.42 -15.05
CA GLY A 115 -34.49 -11.22 -14.73
C GLY A 115 -34.03 -9.76 -14.72
N PHE A 116 -34.83 -8.81 -15.21
CA PHE A 116 -34.57 -7.37 -15.16
C PHE A 116 -35.85 -6.61 -14.82
N SER A 117 -35.74 -5.36 -14.37
CA SER A 117 -36.89 -4.52 -13.99
C SER A 117 -36.81 -3.12 -14.60
N LEU A 118 -37.63 -2.87 -15.62
CA LEU A 118 -37.77 -1.55 -16.23
C LEU A 118 -38.31 -0.53 -15.21
N ARG A 119 -39.37 -0.88 -14.47
CA ARG A 119 -39.92 -0.07 -13.37
C ARG A 119 -38.87 0.20 -12.26
N GLY A 120 -38.04 -0.79 -11.93
CA GLY A 120 -36.91 -0.61 -11.00
C GLY A 120 -35.87 0.39 -11.52
N THR A 121 -35.52 0.29 -12.79
CA THR A 121 -34.58 1.21 -13.47
C THR A 121 -35.11 2.64 -13.52
N LEU A 122 -36.39 2.83 -13.88
CA LEU A 122 -37.04 4.15 -13.88
C LEU A 122 -37.16 4.75 -12.47
N ARG A 123 -37.51 3.97 -11.44
CA ARG A 123 -37.54 4.47 -10.05
C ARG A 123 -36.15 4.93 -9.59
N ALA A 124 -35.10 4.18 -9.93
CA ALA A 124 -33.74 4.57 -9.60
C ALA A 124 -33.37 5.90 -10.29
N LEU A 125 -33.72 6.09 -11.56
CA LEU A 125 -33.56 7.35 -12.30
C LEU A 125 -34.29 8.51 -11.60
N VAL A 126 -35.59 8.37 -11.35
CA VAL A 126 -36.41 9.38 -10.66
C VAL A 126 -35.85 9.72 -9.27
N SER A 127 -35.30 8.73 -8.55
CA SER A 127 -34.67 8.98 -7.24
C SER A 127 -33.45 9.91 -7.33
N VAL A 128 -32.66 9.83 -8.40
CA VAL A 128 -31.50 10.71 -8.60
C VAL A 128 -31.93 12.10 -9.04
N ILE A 129 -32.96 12.20 -9.89
CA ILE A 129 -33.55 13.48 -10.31
C ILE A 129 -34.11 14.24 -9.10
N LYS A 130 -34.93 13.58 -8.26
CA LYS A 130 -35.58 14.21 -7.11
C LYS A 130 -34.63 14.47 -5.93
N ASN A 131 -33.76 13.52 -5.58
CA ASN A 131 -32.95 13.58 -4.34
C ASN A 131 -31.48 13.97 -4.58
N GLY A 132 -31.14 14.38 -5.81
CA GLY A 132 -29.76 14.66 -6.24
C GLY A 132 -28.77 13.49 -6.10
N SER A 133 -29.24 12.30 -5.71
CA SER A 133 -28.42 11.16 -5.30
C SER A 133 -29.22 9.86 -5.35
N MET A 134 -28.56 8.74 -5.60
CA MET A 134 -29.22 7.43 -5.66
C MET A 134 -29.56 6.92 -4.26
N THR A 135 -30.85 6.90 -3.92
CA THR A 135 -31.35 6.42 -2.63
C THR A 135 -31.90 4.99 -2.68
N GLN A 136 -32.08 4.43 -3.88
CA GLN A 136 -32.53 3.06 -4.16
C GLN A 136 -31.79 2.46 -5.38
N GLY A 137 -31.57 1.14 -5.37
CA GLY A 137 -30.95 0.42 -6.49
C GLY A 137 -31.94 0.11 -7.62
N GLY A 138 -31.47 0.15 -8.87
CA GLY A 138 -32.27 -0.16 -10.06
C GLY A 138 -32.01 -1.53 -10.69
N SER A 139 -31.20 -2.40 -10.07
CA SER A 139 -30.83 -3.72 -10.63
C SER A 139 -31.45 -4.86 -9.82
N THR A 140 -31.99 -5.86 -10.52
CA THR A 140 -32.61 -7.06 -9.94
C THR A 140 -31.59 -8.02 -9.32
N ILE A 141 -32.07 -8.97 -8.52
CA ILE A 141 -31.23 -10.04 -7.95
C ILE A 141 -30.51 -10.83 -9.06
N THR A 142 -31.18 -11.23 -10.14
CA THR A 142 -30.53 -11.93 -11.26
C THR A 142 -29.45 -11.07 -11.93
N GLN A 143 -29.66 -9.76 -12.11
CA GLN A 143 -28.64 -8.86 -12.64
C GLN A 143 -27.41 -8.77 -11.73
N GLN A 144 -27.61 -8.76 -10.40
CA GLN A 144 -26.50 -8.74 -9.45
C GLN A 144 -25.71 -10.06 -9.46
N LEU A 145 -26.40 -11.21 -9.59
CA LEU A 145 -25.79 -12.53 -9.74
C LEU A 145 -24.93 -12.62 -11.02
N VAL A 146 -25.51 -12.42 -12.20
CA VAL A 146 -24.78 -12.63 -13.47
C VAL A 146 -23.61 -11.65 -13.65
N ARG A 147 -23.73 -10.44 -13.10
CA ARG A 147 -22.63 -9.45 -13.03
C ARG A 147 -21.45 -9.94 -12.19
N THR A 148 -21.72 -10.71 -11.14
CA THR A 148 -20.69 -11.20 -10.20
C THR A 148 -19.97 -12.43 -10.78
N ILE A 149 -20.73 -13.34 -11.39
CA ILE A 149 -20.19 -14.59 -11.94
C ILE A 149 -19.53 -14.39 -13.31
N TYR A 150 -20.25 -13.87 -14.32
CA TYR A 150 -19.83 -13.97 -15.73
C TYR A 150 -19.23 -12.69 -16.33
N LEU A 151 -19.56 -11.50 -15.80
CA LEU A 151 -19.18 -10.24 -16.43
C LEU A 151 -17.91 -9.63 -15.81
N THR A 152 -17.24 -8.79 -16.60
CA THR A 152 -16.17 -7.90 -16.13
C THR A 152 -16.77 -6.79 -15.24
N ARG A 153 -15.93 -6.18 -14.38
CA ARG A 153 -16.38 -5.10 -13.48
C ARG A 153 -16.42 -3.71 -14.15
N GLU A 154 -16.14 -3.66 -15.45
CA GLU A 154 -16.14 -2.44 -16.26
C GLU A 154 -17.47 -1.68 -16.20
N LYS A 155 -17.39 -0.34 -16.11
CA LYS A 155 -18.57 0.54 -16.04
C LYS A 155 -18.91 1.17 -17.41
N SER A 156 -19.09 0.34 -18.43
CA SER A 156 -19.58 0.71 -19.75
C SER A 156 -21.09 0.47 -19.92
N ILE A 157 -21.68 1.06 -20.98
CA ILE A 157 -23.10 0.90 -21.33
C ILE A 157 -23.30 -0.50 -21.91
N GLY A 158 -22.44 -0.93 -22.84
CA GLY A 158 -22.46 -2.27 -23.42
C GLY A 158 -22.42 -3.38 -22.36
N ARG A 159 -21.58 -3.24 -21.32
CA ARG A 159 -21.53 -4.19 -20.20
C ARG A 159 -22.84 -4.22 -19.38
N LYS A 160 -23.58 -3.10 -19.25
CA LYS A 160 -24.91 -3.10 -18.59
C LYS A 160 -26.02 -3.68 -19.48
N ILE A 161 -25.93 -3.50 -20.79
CA ILE A 161 -26.83 -4.13 -21.76
C ILE A 161 -26.64 -5.64 -21.76
N LYS A 162 -25.38 -6.11 -21.79
CA LYS A 162 -25.03 -7.52 -21.63
C LYS A 162 -25.52 -8.09 -20.29
N GLU A 163 -25.45 -7.31 -19.20
CA GLU A 163 -26.04 -7.67 -17.89
C GLU A 163 -27.56 -7.84 -17.94
N ILE A 164 -28.28 -7.00 -18.69
CA ILE A 164 -29.75 -7.12 -18.86
C ILE A 164 -30.09 -8.38 -19.66
N PHE A 165 -29.47 -8.59 -20.83
CA PHE A 165 -29.74 -9.77 -21.66
C PHE A 165 -29.34 -11.07 -20.95
N LEU A 166 -28.16 -11.11 -20.32
CA LEU A 166 -27.71 -12.29 -19.61
C LEU A 166 -28.61 -12.61 -18.41
N ALA A 167 -29.08 -11.60 -17.67
CA ALA A 167 -30.03 -11.83 -16.57
C ALA A 167 -31.38 -12.35 -17.06
N ARG A 168 -31.85 -11.90 -18.23
CA ARG A 168 -33.05 -12.44 -18.90
C ARG A 168 -32.86 -13.90 -19.28
N ASP A 169 -31.76 -14.24 -19.94
CA ASP A 169 -31.56 -15.57 -20.49
C ASP A 169 -31.19 -16.60 -19.41
N ILE A 170 -30.49 -16.19 -18.35
CA ILE A 170 -30.35 -16.98 -17.11
C ILE A 170 -31.71 -17.19 -16.41
N THR A 171 -32.63 -16.22 -16.43
CA THR A 171 -33.99 -16.38 -15.88
C THR A 171 -34.89 -17.30 -16.71
N LYS A 172 -34.59 -17.49 -18.01
CA LYS A 172 -35.24 -18.52 -18.83
C LYS A 172 -34.71 -19.92 -18.55
N LYS A 173 -33.40 -20.05 -18.24
CA LYS A 173 -32.73 -21.34 -18.06
C LYS A 173 -32.86 -21.92 -16.65
N TYR A 174 -32.87 -21.08 -15.60
CA TYR A 174 -32.90 -21.51 -14.21
C TYR A 174 -34.14 -20.99 -13.48
N SER A 175 -34.70 -21.83 -12.60
CA SER A 175 -35.88 -21.46 -11.80
C SER A 175 -35.57 -20.30 -10.84
N LYS A 176 -36.60 -19.55 -10.44
CA LYS A 176 -36.44 -18.45 -9.47
C LYS A 176 -35.91 -18.93 -8.12
N LYS A 177 -36.26 -20.14 -7.67
CA LYS A 177 -35.65 -20.76 -6.49
C LYS A 177 -34.13 -20.91 -6.68
N LYS A 178 -33.67 -21.57 -7.75
CA LYS A 178 -32.24 -21.74 -8.05
C LYS A 178 -31.49 -20.41 -8.21
N ILE A 179 -32.10 -19.39 -8.82
CA ILE A 179 -31.46 -18.06 -8.92
C ILE A 179 -31.29 -17.39 -7.54
N MET A 180 -32.26 -17.55 -6.61
CA MET A 180 -32.11 -17.06 -5.24
C MET A 180 -31.04 -17.85 -4.49
N GLU A 181 -31.03 -19.17 -4.61
CA GLU A 181 -30.02 -20.07 -4.05
C GLU A 181 -28.60 -19.67 -4.48
N TYR A 182 -28.36 -19.55 -5.79
CA TYR A 182 -27.10 -19.08 -6.38
C TYR A 182 -26.71 -17.68 -5.89
N TYR A 183 -27.67 -16.76 -5.77
CA TYR A 183 -27.40 -15.40 -5.31
C TYR A 183 -27.00 -15.36 -3.84
N VAL A 184 -27.75 -16.03 -2.97
CA VAL A 184 -27.48 -16.05 -1.53
C VAL A 184 -26.15 -16.75 -1.22
N ASN A 185 -25.82 -17.84 -1.92
CA ASN A 185 -24.55 -18.55 -1.76
C ASN A 185 -23.34 -17.81 -2.35
N SER A 186 -23.51 -16.96 -3.37
CA SER A 186 -22.41 -16.19 -3.98
C SER A 186 -22.19 -14.78 -3.38
N CYS A 187 -23.10 -14.31 -2.53
CA CYS A 187 -23.01 -12.99 -1.90
C CYS A 187 -21.84 -12.88 -0.90
N CYS A 188 -21.12 -11.74 -0.93
CA CYS A 188 -20.10 -11.40 0.06
C CYS A 188 -20.73 -10.79 1.32
N PHE A 189 -20.58 -11.44 2.45
CA PHE A 189 -20.99 -10.95 3.77
C PHE A 189 -19.83 -10.24 4.50
N SER A 190 -18.93 -9.59 3.76
CA SER A 190 -17.72 -8.92 4.24
C SER A 190 -16.68 -9.88 4.83
N ASN A 191 -15.48 -9.37 5.12
CA ASN A 191 -14.36 -10.11 5.72
C ASN A 191 -13.94 -11.38 4.94
N ASN A 192 -14.19 -11.38 3.63
CA ASN A 192 -14.05 -12.51 2.70
C ASN A 192 -14.90 -13.76 3.05
N ILE A 193 -16.04 -13.56 3.72
CA ILE A 193 -17.03 -14.61 3.98
C ILE A 193 -18.09 -14.54 2.87
N TYR A 194 -18.38 -15.67 2.25
CA TYR A 194 -19.34 -15.75 1.14
C TYR A 194 -20.37 -16.84 1.42
N GLY A 195 -21.62 -16.60 1.03
CA GLY A 195 -22.73 -17.49 1.34
C GLY A 195 -23.31 -17.28 2.73
N ILE A 196 -24.62 -17.54 2.87
CA ILE A 196 -25.35 -17.31 4.12
C ILE A 196 -24.93 -18.27 5.23
N THR A 197 -24.53 -19.50 4.89
CA THR A 197 -24.12 -20.55 5.84
C THR A 197 -22.82 -20.19 6.54
N ASP A 198 -21.80 -19.82 5.76
CA ASP A 198 -20.52 -19.35 6.29
C ASP A 198 -20.71 -18.03 7.07
N ALA A 199 -21.60 -17.14 6.63
CA ALA A 199 -21.91 -15.89 7.34
C ALA A 199 -22.63 -16.12 8.69
N ALA A 200 -23.63 -17.00 8.73
CA ALA A 200 -24.34 -17.39 9.95
C ALA A 200 -23.39 -18.06 10.95
N SER A 201 -22.50 -18.93 10.45
CA SER A 201 -21.53 -19.63 11.27
C SER A 201 -20.45 -18.69 11.81
N VAL A 202 -19.80 -17.88 10.96
CA VAL A 202 -18.69 -17.00 11.40
C VAL A 202 -19.17 -15.83 12.28
N TYR A 203 -20.33 -15.23 11.98
CA TYR A 203 -20.81 -14.08 12.75
C TYR A 203 -21.67 -14.47 13.97
N PHE A 204 -22.37 -15.60 13.96
CA PHE A 204 -23.31 -15.98 15.03
C PHE A 204 -23.12 -17.38 15.60
N ASN A 205 -22.15 -18.18 15.11
CA ASN A 205 -21.99 -19.60 15.45
C ASN A 205 -23.27 -20.42 15.24
N LYS A 206 -24.02 -20.12 14.18
CA LYS A 206 -25.34 -20.70 13.86
C LYS A 206 -25.40 -21.27 12.44
N LYS A 207 -26.27 -22.26 12.22
CA LYS A 207 -26.76 -22.60 10.88
C LYS A 207 -27.77 -21.53 10.39
N PRO A 208 -27.98 -21.35 9.08
CA PRO A 208 -28.93 -20.37 8.55
C PRO A 208 -30.32 -20.48 9.18
N ASN A 209 -30.89 -21.68 9.26
CA ASN A 209 -32.22 -21.94 9.85
C ASN A 209 -32.33 -21.67 11.36
N GLN A 210 -31.24 -21.34 12.06
CA GLN A 210 -31.23 -20.94 13.47
C GLN A 210 -31.16 -19.41 13.66
N LEU A 211 -31.06 -18.63 12.58
CA LEU A 211 -31.04 -17.17 12.63
C LEU A 211 -32.40 -16.62 13.06
N THR A 212 -32.40 -15.62 13.93
CA THR A 212 -33.58 -14.78 14.20
C THR A 212 -33.85 -13.85 13.01
N LEU A 213 -35.07 -13.29 12.92
CA LEU A 213 -35.40 -12.26 11.94
C LEU A 213 -34.43 -11.05 12.00
N GLY A 214 -34.01 -10.63 13.20
CA GLY A 214 -33.02 -9.56 13.37
C GLY A 214 -31.62 -9.96 12.89
N GLN A 215 -31.18 -11.20 13.11
CA GLN A 215 -29.90 -11.72 12.59
C GLN A 215 -29.94 -11.92 11.07
N ALA A 216 -31.02 -12.47 10.51
CA ALA A 216 -31.22 -12.65 9.08
C ALA A 216 -31.18 -11.31 8.32
N THR A 217 -31.90 -10.30 8.81
CA THR A 217 -31.89 -8.95 8.24
C THR A 217 -30.55 -8.21 8.47
N TYR A 218 -29.82 -8.52 9.56
CA TYR A 218 -28.48 -8.00 9.80
C TYR A 218 -27.46 -8.54 8.80
N LEU A 219 -27.48 -9.84 8.47
CA LEU A 219 -26.62 -10.39 7.41
C LEU A 219 -27.02 -9.82 6.04
N THR A 220 -28.31 -9.76 5.74
CA THR A 220 -28.85 -9.22 4.48
C THR A 220 -28.49 -7.74 4.24
N ALA A 221 -28.18 -6.98 5.29
CA ALA A 221 -27.68 -5.61 5.17
C ALA A 221 -26.32 -5.49 4.46
N ILE A 222 -25.52 -6.57 4.43
CA ILE A 222 -24.09 -6.52 4.07
C ILE A 222 -23.84 -6.54 2.54
N PRO A 223 -24.38 -7.48 1.73
CA PRO A 223 -23.86 -7.77 0.39
C PRO A 223 -23.87 -6.63 -0.63
N ASN A 224 -24.81 -5.69 -0.51
CA ASN A 224 -24.88 -4.51 -1.39
C ASN A 224 -23.64 -3.61 -1.23
N ARG A 225 -23.11 -3.47 -0.01
CA ARG A 225 -21.90 -2.65 0.28
C ARG A 225 -21.02 -3.29 1.38
N PRO A 226 -20.36 -4.43 1.14
CA PRO A 226 -19.73 -5.23 2.21
C PRO A 226 -18.65 -4.50 3.00
N ALA A 227 -17.90 -3.62 2.33
CA ALA A 227 -16.87 -2.79 2.97
C ALA A 227 -17.44 -1.67 3.86
N LEU A 228 -18.64 -1.17 3.58
CA LEU A 228 -19.32 -0.18 4.43
C LEU A 228 -19.99 -0.86 5.62
N TYR A 229 -20.60 -2.02 5.38
CA TYR A 229 -21.38 -2.80 6.32
C TYR A 229 -20.57 -3.97 6.91
N ASN A 230 -19.30 -3.73 7.25
CA ASN A 230 -18.42 -4.74 7.85
C ASN A 230 -18.73 -4.92 9.35
N PRO A 231 -19.17 -6.12 9.81
CA PRO A 231 -19.60 -6.32 11.21
C PRO A 231 -18.54 -5.98 12.26
N TYR A 232 -17.26 -6.19 11.96
CA TYR A 232 -16.15 -5.89 12.87
C TYR A 232 -15.67 -4.44 12.85
N LYS A 233 -16.25 -3.57 12.01
CA LYS A 233 -15.78 -2.17 11.84
C LYS A 233 -16.88 -1.11 11.91
N ASN A 234 -18.14 -1.47 11.68
CA ASN A 234 -19.24 -0.50 11.59
C ASN A 234 -20.58 -1.09 12.07
N SER A 235 -20.67 -1.38 13.37
CA SER A 235 -21.89 -1.91 13.99
C SER A 235 -23.12 -1.02 13.72
N GLN A 236 -23.03 0.28 13.99
CA GLN A 236 -24.16 1.20 13.87
C GLN A 236 -24.68 1.34 12.42
N GLY A 237 -23.77 1.41 11.44
CA GLY A 237 -24.15 1.51 10.03
C GLY A 237 -24.95 0.28 9.55
N ILE A 238 -24.63 -0.90 10.06
CA ILE A 238 -25.35 -2.14 9.75
C ILE A 238 -26.71 -2.16 10.45
N ILE A 239 -26.79 -1.80 11.72
CA ILE A 239 -28.06 -1.71 12.47
C ILE A 239 -29.05 -0.75 11.77
N ASN A 240 -28.58 0.41 11.33
CA ASN A 240 -29.41 1.36 10.57
C ASN A 240 -29.91 0.76 9.24
N ARG A 241 -29.10 -0.05 8.54
CA ARG A 241 -29.50 -0.74 7.30
C ARG A 241 -30.45 -1.92 7.58
N ARG A 242 -30.22 -2.70 8.64
CA ARG A 242 -31.11 -3.75 9.16
C ARG A 242 -32.50 -3.19 9.42
N ASN A 243 -32.61 -2.10 10.18
CA ASN A 243 -33.90 -1.49 10.51
C ASN A 243 -34.64 -1.00 9.25
N ARG A 244 -33.93 -0.49 8.24
CA ARG A 244 -34.52 -0.13 6.94
C ARG A 244 -35.01 -1.35 6.14
N ILE A 245 -34.35 -2.51 6.28
CA ILE A 245 -34.81 -3.78 5.68
C ILE A 245 -36.08 -4.26 6.40
N LEU A 246 -36.08 -4.27 7.73
CA LEU A 246 -37.25 -4.62 8.54
C LEU A 246 -38.46 -3.72 8.22
N SER A 247 -38.25 -2.41 8.05
CA SER A 247 -39.32 -1.49 7.63
C SER A 247 -39.87 -1.87 6.26
N ALA A 248 -39.01 -2.14 5.27
CA ALA A 248 -39.45 -2.54 3.94
C ALA A 248 -40.22 -3.89 3.95
N MET A 249 -39.83 -4.83 4.82
CA MET A 249 -40.54 -6.10 5.01
C MET A 249 -41.91 -5.90 5.68
N LEU A 250 -42.04 -4.97 6.62
CA LEU A 250 -43.32 -4.59 7.23
C LEU A 250 -44.24 -3.92 6.21
N ASP A 251 -43.72 -2.96 5.42
CA ASP A 251 -44.46 -2.27 4.36
C ASP A 251 -44.99 -3.25 3.30
N ASP A 252 -44.19 -4.27 2.94
CA ASP A 252 -44.57 -5.33 2.00
C ASP A 252 -45.41 -6.46 2.65
N LYS A 253 -45.82 -6.30 3.92
CA LYS A 253 -46.61 -7.27 4.70
C LYS A 253 -45.97 -8.66 4.83
N LEU A 254 -44.64 -8.73 4.75
CA LEU A 254 -43.85 -9.97 4.90
C LEU A 254 -43.62 -10.33 6.38
N ILE A 255 -43.78 -9.38 7.29
CA ILE A 255 -43.71 -9.54 8.75
C ILE A 255 -44.82 -8.71 9.43
N THR A 256 -45.20 -9.09 10.65
CA THR A 256 -46.16 -8.35 11.47
C THR A 256 -45.50 -7.18 12.21
N LYS A 257 -46.30 -6.22 12.71
CA LYS A 257 -45.81 -5.11 13.55
C LYS A 257 -45.16 -5.58 14.85
N ALA A 258 -45.58 -6.73 15.39
CA ALA A 258 -44.94 -7.36 16.55
C ALA A 258 -43.55 -7.91 16.20
N GLN A 259 -43.43 -8.67 15.10
CA GLN A 259 -42.16 -9.19 14.60
C GLN A 259 -41.17 -8.06 14.24
N TYR A 260 -41.66 -6.98 13.62
CA TYR A 260 -40.87 -5.78 13.37
C TYR A 260 -40.26 -5.21 14.66
N THR A 261 -41.11 -4.92 15.66
CA THR A 261 -40.68 -4.35 16.95
C THR A 261 -39.69 -5.26 17.68
N GLN A 262 -39.95 -6.58 17.70
CA GLN A 262 -39.05 -7.57 18.28
C GLN A 262 -37.67 -7.56 17.60
N ALA A 263 -37.64 -7.61 16.26
CA ALA A 263 -36.39 -7.65 15.49
C ALA A 263 -35.63 -6.32 15.49
N THR A 264 -36.30 -5.17 15.61
CA THR A 264 -35.61 -3.88 15.80
C THR A 264 -34.99 -3.75 17.18
N ASN A 265 -35.65 -4.29 18.22
CA ASN A 265 -35.17 -4.24 19.60
C ASN A 265 -34.13 -5.33 19.91
N GLU A 266 -33.97 -6.34 19.04
CA GLU A 266 -32.97 -7.39 19.19
C GLU A 266 -31.54 -6.82 19.21
N LYS A 267 -30.82 -7.05 20.32
CA LYS A 267 -29.40 -6.71 20.50
C LYS A 267 -28.52 -7.73 19.77
N ILE A 268 -28.07 -7.37 18.57
CA ILE A 268 -27.18 -8.22 17.76
C ILE A 268 -25.78 -8.28 18.38
N THR A 269 -25.38 -9.46 18.84
CA THR A 269 -24.01 -9.77 19.27
C THR A 269 -23.35 -10.66 18.23
N ILE A 270 -22.16 -10.30 17.74
CA ILE A 270 -21.38 -11.11 16.79
C ILE A 270 -20.23 -11.83 17.50
N ALA A 271 -19.90 -13.03 17.03
CA ALA A 271 -18.77 -13.80 17.52
C ALA A 271 -17.43 -13.07 17.28
N LYS A 272 -16.49 -13.19 18.23
CA LYS A 272 -15.12 -12.68 18.05
C LYS A 272 -14.48 -13.36 16.85
N ARG A 273 -13.84 -12.57 15.98
CA ARG A 273 -13.18 -13.07 14.79
C ARG A 273 -12.04 -14.03 15.16
N LYS A 274 -12.18 -15.32 14.81
CA LYS A 274 -11.03 -16.20 14.65
C LYS A 274 -10.22 -15.68 13.46
N THR A 275 -8.99 -15.26 13.70
CA THR A 275 -8.12 -14.72 12.65
C THR A 275 -7.44 -15.85 11.91
N ALA A 276 -8.02 -16.28 10.79
CA ALA A 276 -7.31 -17.08 9.80
C ALA A 276 -5.98 -16.38 9.43
N GLU A 277 -4.86 -17.03 9.76
CA GLU A 277 -3.54 -16.41 9.76
C GLU A 277 -2.99 -16.24 8.33
N ILE A 278 -3.28 -15.09 7.71
CA ILE A 278 -2.41 -14.56 6.66
C ILE A 278 -1.22 -13.87 7.37
N SER A 279 -0.32 -14.67 7.97
CA SER A 279 0.77 -14.21 8.83
C SER A 279 2.13 -14.10 8.13
N ASP A 280 2.37 -14.84 7.04
CA ASP A 280 3.68 -14.87 6.37
C ASP A 280 3.84 -13.84 5.22
N TYR A 281 5.08 -13.37 5.05
CA TYR A 281 5.42 -12.34 4.06
C TYR A 281 5.41 -12.83 2.60
N ALA A 282 5.59 -14.13 2.37
CA ALA A 282 5.50 -14.74 1.05
C ALA A 282 4.04 -14.72 0.56
N THR A 283 3.13 -15.21 1.38
CA THR A 283 1.69 -15.27 1.10
C THR A 283 1.11 -13.88 0.87
N THR A 284 1.37 -12.92 1.76
CA THR A 284 0.87 -11.52 1.58
C THR A 284 1.34 -10.90 0.25
N TYR A 285 2.58 -11.17 -0.16
CA TYR A 285 3.11 -10.68 -1.44
C TYR A 285 2.60 -11.46 -2.66
N ALA A 286 2.36 -12.77 -2.56
CA ALA A 286 1.74 -13.57 -3.61
C ALA A 286 0.29 -13.12 -3.88
N ILE A 287 -0.48 -12.88 -2.81
CA ILE A 287 -1.82 -12.29 -2.89
C ILE A 287 -1.74 -10.90 -3.58
N HIS A 288 -0.81 -10.05 -3.15
CA HIS A 288 -0.62 -8.72 -3.74
C HIS A 288 -0.29 -8.79 -5.25
N SER A 289 0.68 -9.62 -5.63
CA SER A 289 1.10 -9.82 -7.02
C SER A 289 -0.06 -10.32 -7.89
N THR A 290 -0.83 -11.30 -7.39
CA THR A 290 -2.01 -11.83 -8.07
C THR A 290 -3.08 -10.76 -8.27
N ILE A 291 -3.37 -9.94 -7.25
CA ILE A 291 -4.33 -8.84 -7.36
C ILE A 291 -3.87 -7.80 -8.41
N LEU A 292 -2.59 -7.41 -8.40
CA LEU A 292 -2.06 -6.48 -9.42
C LEU A 292 -2.16 -7.06 -10.84
N TYR A 293 -1.93 -8.36 -11.00
CA TYR A 293 -2.09 -9.06 -12.28
C TYR A 293 -3.56 -9.05 -12.74
N LEU A 294 -4.50 -9.41 -11.85
CA LEU A 294 -5.94 -9.41 -12.15
C LEU A 294 -6.46 -8.00 -12.48
N MET A 295 -6.01 -6.97 -11.74
CA MET A 295 -6.29 -5.56 -12.06
C MET A 295 -5.85 -5.20 -13.48
N LYS A 296 -4.63 -5.59 -13.89
CA LYS A 296 -4.13 -5.36 -15.25
C LYS A 296 -4.99 -6.08 -16.30
N LYS A 297 -5.41 -7.31 -16.00
CA LYS A 297 -6.23 -8.16 -16.88
C LYS A 297 -7.66 -7.63 -17.05
N ASP A 298 -8.27 -7.06 -16.01
CA ASP A 298 -9.56 -6.34 -16.05
C ASP A 298 -9.42 -4.90 -16.63
N GLY A 299 -8.26 -4.56 -17.22
CA GLY A 299 -8.04 -3.32 -17.96
C GLY A 299 -7.59 -2.13 -17.13
N PHE A 300 -7.29 -2.28 -15.83
CA PHE A 300 -6.80 -1.19 -14.99
C PHE A 300 -5.47 -0.63 -15.52
N LYS A 301 -5.46 0.69 -15.77
CA LYS A 301 -4.28 1.43 -16.22
C LYS A 301 -3.53 2.00 -15.01
N PHE A 302 -2.41 1.38 -14.65
CA PHE A 302 -1.51 1.88 -13.61
C PHE A 302 -0.84 3.18 -14.07
N GLN A 303 -0.65 4.12 -13.13
CA GLN A 303 -0.08 5.45 -13.41
C GLN A 303 1.08 5.74 -12.46
N TYR A 304 2.28 5.82 -13.01
CA TYR A 304 3.53 6.04 -12.27
C TYR A 304 3.99 7.50 -12.33
N LYS A 305 3.64 8.23 -13.39
CA LYS A 305 3.74 9.70 -13.47
C LYS A 305 2.39 10.32 -13.14
N ARG A 306 2.38 11.43 -12.39
CA ARG A 306 1.18 12.15 -11.96
C ARG A 306 1.39 13.65 -12.16
N ALA A 307 0.37 14.38 -12.60
CA ALA A 307 0.47 15.82 -12.85
C ALA A 307 0.36 16.66 -11.56
N SER A 308 -0.34 16.18 -10.53
CA SER A 308 -0.56 16.90 -9.27
C SER A 308 -0.96 15.96 -8.13
N THR A 309 -0.89 16.45 -6.89
CA THR A 309 -1.37 15.74 -5.69
C THR A 309 -2.86 15.39 -5.80
N ASN A 310 -3.67 16.24 -6.45
CA ASN A 310 -5.08 15.95 -6.72
C ASN A 310 -5.26 14.78 -7.70
N ALA A 311 -4.43 14.72 -8.76
CA ALA A 311 -4.42 13.59 -9.69
C ALA A 311 -3.97 12.29 -8.99
N TYR A 312 -2.94 12.35 -8.14
CA TYR A 312 -2.51 11.22 -7.32
C TYR A 312 -3.64 10.73 -6.39
N ASN A 313 -4.32 11.62 -5.68
CA ASN A 313 -5.42 11.26 -4.79
C ASN A 313 -6.61 10.64 -5.54
N ALA A 314 -6.94 11.16 -6.73
CA ALA A 314 -7.96 10.57 -7.60
C ALA A 314 -7.56 9.17 -8.10
N TYR A 315 -6.30 8.99 -8.52
CA TYR A 315 -5.74 7.70 -8.91
C TYR A 315 -5.75 6.71 -7.74
N LYS A 316 -5.24 7.10 -6.56
CA LYS A 316 -5.20 6.26 -5.34
C LYS A 316 -6.59 5.79 -4.92
N LYS A 317 -7.62 6.64 -5.04
CA LYS A 317 -9.01 6.27 -4.82
C LYS A 317 -9.51 5.22 -5.83
N LYS A 318 -9.15 5.34 -7.11
CA LYS A 318 -9.49 4.35 -8.14
C LYS A 318 -8.74 3.03 -7.89
N TYR A 319 -7.42 3.10 -7.67
CA TYR A 319 -6.56 1.96 -7.34
C TYR A 319 -7.08 1.19 -6.12
N ASN A 320 -7.37 1.85 -5.00
CA ASN A 320 -7.85 1.18 -3.79
C ASN A 320 -9.21 0.49 -4.02
N SER A 321 -10.10 1.12 -4.80
CA SER A 321 -11.40 0.52 -5.16
C SER A 321 -11.23 -0.72 -6.04
N GLU A 322 -10.29 -0.70 -6.99
CA GLU A 322 -10.06 -1.83 -7.90
C GLU A 322 -9.27 -2.95 -7.23
N TYR A 323 -8.28 -2.61 -6.40
CA TYR A 323 -7.54 -3.56 -5.58
C TYR A 323 -8.47 -4.33 -4.65
N ALA A 324 -9.43 -3.64 -4.01
CA ALA A 324 -10.47 -4.29 -3.22
C ALA A 324 -11.35 -5.19 -4.11
N ALA A 325 -11.82 -4.71 -5.27
CA ALA A 325 -12.67 -5.50 -6.17
C ALA A 325 -11.98 -6.77 -6.72
N MET A 326 -10.70 -6.67 -7.07
CA MET A 326 -9.89 -7.80 -7.53
C MET A 326 -9.44 -8.72 -6.41
N LYS A 327 -9.32 -8.21 -5.17
CA LYS A 327 -9.23 -9.07 -3.98
C LYS A 327 -10.47 -9.94 -3.88
N GLU A 328 -11.67 -9.36 -3.88
CA GLU A 328 -12.93 -10.14 -3.81
C GLU A 328 -13.00 -11.21 -4.92
N THR A 329 -12.67 -10.84 -6.16
CA THR A 329 -12.59 -11.78 -7.30
C THR A 329 -11.60 -12.93 -7.06
N LEU A 330 -10.45 -12.65 -6.43
CA LEU A 330 -9.47 -13.66 -6.05
C LEU A 330 -9.96 -14.58 -4.91
N TYR A 331 -10.89 -14.17 -4.05
CA TYR A 331 -11.51 -15.09 -3.09
C TYR A 331 -12.56 -16.00 -3.73
N THR A 332 -13.34 -15.51 -4.71
CA THR A 332 -14.51 -16.25 -5.22
C THR A 332 -14.30 -17.08 -6.48
N LYS A 333 -13.36 -16.73 -7.37
CA LYS A 333 -13.28 -17.36 -8.71
C LYS A 333 -12.35 -18.58 -8.81
N GLY A 334 -11.96 -19.18 -7.68
CA GLY A 334 -11.32 -20.50 -7.64
C GLY A 334 -10.02 -20.63 -8.45
N TYR A 335 -9.13 -19.63 -8.38
CA TYR A 335 -7.87 -19.63 -9.11
C TYR A 335 -6.83 -20.58 -8.49
N THR A 336 -6.07 -21.28 -9.33
CA THR A 336 -4.84 -22.00 -8.94
C THR A 336 -3.64 -21.15 -9.31
N ILE A 337 -2.90 -20.64 -8.32
CA ILE A 337 -1.72 -19.78 -8.50
C ILE A 337 -0.45 -20.52 -8.10
N LYS A 338 0.56 -20.52 -8.97
CA LYS A 338 1.92 -21.02 -8.67
C LYS A 338 2.92 -19.86 -8.61
N THR A 339 3.89 -19.96 -7.70
CA THR A 339 4.85 -18.88 -7.43
C THR A 339 6.32 -19.32 -7.43
N THR A 340 7.22 -18.35 -7.54
CA THR A 340 8.69 -18.52 -7.38
C THR A 340 9.17 -18.50 -5.93
N LEU A 341 8.27 -18.21 -4.98
CA LEU A 341 8.55 -18.19 -3.55
C LEU A 341 8.78 -19.62 -3.04
N ASN A 342 9.48 -19.78 -1.92
CA ASN A 342 9.78 -21.08 -1.35
C ASN A 342 9.72 -20.97 0.17
N SER A 343 8.93 -21.80 0.86
CA SER A 343 8.76 -21.68 2.32
C SER A 343 10.08 -21.85 3.09
N ALA A 344 10.92 -22.81 2.69
CA ALA A 344 12.20 -23.07 3.38
C ALA A 344 13.19 -21.91 3.16
N ARG A 345 13.29 -21.39 1.94
CA ARG A 345 14.08 -20.19 1.61
C ARG A 345 13.62 -18.99 2.44
N GLN A 346 12.31 -18.73 2.48
CA GLN A 346 11.73 -17.62 3.26
C GLN A 346 12.04 -17.74 4.76
N LYS A 347 11.92 -18.94 5.34
CA LYS A 347 12.33 -19.21 6.73
C LYS A 347 13.83 -18.90 6.93
N GLN A 348 14.70 -19.32 6.02
CA GLN A 348 16.14 -19.05 6.12
C GLN A 348 16.46 -17.55 5.99
N LEU A 349 15.79 -16.82 5.09
CA LEU A 349 15.95 -15.37 4.95
C LEU A 349 15.51 -14.63 6.22
N GLN A 350 14.41 -15.06 6.86
CA GLN A 350 13.96 -14.53 8.15
C GLN A 350 15.01 -14.77 9.25
N ILE A 351 15.56 -15.99 9.35
CA ILE A 351 16.60 -16.34 10.33
C ILE A 351 17.84 -15.47 10.14
N LEU A 352 18.34 -15.32 8.91
CA LEU A 352 19.54 -14.53 8.61
C LEU A 352 19.32 -13.04 8.95
N MET A 353 18.16 -12.47 8.64
CA MET A 353 17.84 -11.09 9.00
C MET A 353 17.70 -10.91 10.52
N ASN A 354 16.97 -11.81 11.18
CA ASN A 354 16.77 -11.76 12.63
C ASN A 354 18.10 -11.88 13.39
N GLY A 355 19.01 -12.77 12.97
CA GLY A 355 20.32 -12.96 13.60
C GLY A 355 21.18 -11.70 13.57
N GLN A 356 21.25 -11.00 12.42
CA GLN A 356 22.00 -9.74 12.32
C GLN A 356 21.37 -8.60 13.16
N LEU A 357 20.07 -8.67 13.42
CA LEU A 357 19.32 -7.70 14.24
C LEU A 357 19.12 -8.15 15.70
N ALA A 358 19.65 -9.30 16.12
CA ALA A 358 19.37 -9.90 17.43
C ALA A 358 19.74 -8.98 18.61
N ARG A 359 20.83 -8.21 18.48
CA ARG A 359 21.29 -7.22 19.48
C ARG A 359 20.29 -6.08 19.76
N TYR A 360 19.31 -5.86 18.88
CA TYR A 360 18.31 -4.80 19.01
C TYR A 360 17.01 -5.40 19.59
N SER A 361 16.97 -5.58 20.90
CA SER A 361 15.88 -6.28 21.60
C SER A 361 14.66 -5.41 21.94
N THR A 362 14.77 -4.09 21.88
CA THR A 362 13.70 -3.14 22.23
C THR A 362 12.40 -3.42 21.46
N ARG A 363 11.27 -3.40 22.17
CA ARG A 363 9.92 -3.60 21.63
C ARG A 363 9.03 -2.39 21.87
N ILE A 364 7.95 -2.28 21.10
CA ILE A 364 6.85 -1.33 21.32
C ILE A 364 5.70 -2.01 22.06
N SER A 365 4.69 -1.24 22.48
CA SER A 365 3.58 -1.70 23.34
C SER A 365 2.78 -2.90 22.81
N ASN A 366 2.78 -3.15 21.51
CA ASN A 366 2.12 -4.32 20.90
C ASN A 366 3.00 -5.59 20.85
N GLY A 367 4.17 -5.59 21.49
CA GLY A 367 5.10 -6.72 21.52
C GLY A 367 6.02 -6.83 20.29
N SER A 368 5.80 -6.06 19.22
CA SER A 368 6.70 -6.05 18.06
C SER A 368 8.05 -5.40 18.38
N PHE A 369 9.12 -5.84 17.72
CA PHE A 369 10.41 -5.14 17.78
C PHE A 369 10.29 -3.69 17.28
N LYS A 370 10.91 -2.75 17.99
CA LYS A 370 10.93 -1.32 17.62
C LYS A 370 11.76 -1.11 16.35
N LEU A 371 13.00 -1.58 16.35
CA LEU A 371 13.82 -1.63 15.14
C LEU A 371 13.38 -2.81 14.27
N GLN A 372 12.99 -2.50 13.04
CA GLN A 372 12.54 -3.42 12.01
C GLN A 372 13.58 -3.58 10.89
N GLY A 373 13.40 -4.64 10.10
CA GLY A 373 14.15 -4.88 8.87
C GLY A 373 13.22 -5.42 7.80
N ALA A 374 13.51 -5.11 6.54
CA ALA A 374 12.78 -5.63 5.38
C ALA A 374 13.74 -5.88 4.22
N LEU A 375 13.40 -6.84 3.35
CA LEU A 375 14.18 -7.14 2.16
C LEU A 375 13.36 -7.75 1.03
N THR A 376 13.86 -7.59 -0.20
CA THR A 376 13.37 -8.27 -1.40
C THR A 376 14.54 -8.85 -2.18
N VAL A 377 14.41 -10.09 -2.64
CA VAL A 377 15.37 -10.82 -3.48
C VAL A 377 14.76 -11.07 -4.85
N ILE A 378 15.40 -10.57 -5.90
CA ILE A 378 15.05 -10.82 -7.30
C ILE A 378 16.12 -11.70 -7.95
N ASP A 379 15.68 -12.74 -8.65
CA ASP A 379 16.50 -13.52 -9.57
C ASP A 379 16.64 -12.75 -10.88
N ASN A 380 17.88 -12.41 -11.26
CA ASN A 380 18.13 -11.50 -12.38
C ASN A 380 17.80 -12.15 -13.74
N LYS A 381 18.00 -13.46 -13.89
CA LYS A 381 17.74 -14.20 -15.13
C LYS A 381 16.26 -14.33 -15.44
N THR A 382 15.43 -14.55 -14.41
CA THR A 382 13.98 -14.71 -14.55
C THR A 382 13.19 -13.41 -14.31
N HIS A 383 13.84 -12.40 -13.74
CA HIS A 383 13.24 -11.17 -13.23
C HIS A 383 12.13 -11.40 -12.20
N LYS A 384 12.21 -12.48 -11.42
CA LYS A 384 11.19 -12.87 -10.42
C LYS A 384 11.63 -12.58 -9.00
N VAL A 385 10.68 -12.19 -8.16
CA VAL A 385 10.88 -12.16 -6.71
C VAL A 385 10.92 -13.59 -6.18
N VAL A 386 12.09 -14.01 -5.70
CA VAL A 386 12.34 -15.36 -5.15
C VAL A 386 12.39 -15.39 -3.63
N GLY A 387 12.43 -14.22 -2.98
CA GLY A 387 12.34 -14.07 -1.53
C GLY A 387 11.90 -12.65 -1.14
N ILE A 388 11.12 -12.53 -0.05
CA ILE A 388 10.61 -11.25 0.44
C ILE A 388 10.29 -11.33 1.94
N ILE A 389 10.88 -10.45 2.75
CA ILE A 389 10.67 -10.39 4.21
C ILE A 389 10.26 -8.97 4.58
N GLY A 390 9.13 -8.82 5.28
CA GLY A 390 8.51 -7.52 5.56
C GLY A 390 8.72 -6.96 6.98
N GLY A 391 9.44 -7.68 7.84
CA GLY A 391 9.64 -7.32 9.24
C GLY A 391 10.38 -8.42 10.00
N ARG A 392 10.82 -8.10 11.21
CA ARG A 392 11.30 -9.11 12.16
C ARG A 392 10.11 -9.88 12.73
N GLN A 393 10.29 -11.18 12.93
CA GLN A 393 9.28 -12.08 13.50
C GLN A 393 9.93 -13.02 14.51
N ASP A 394 9.19 -13.41 15.55
CA ASP A 394 9.55 -14.41 16.55
C ASP A 394 8.31 -15.23 16.95
N SER A 395 8.46 -16.16 17.90
CA SER A 395 7.37 -17.00 18.43
C SER A 395 6.20 -16.23 19.05
N ASN A 396 6.41 -14.97 19.43
CA ASN A 396 5.40 -14.13 20.10
C ASN A 396 4.72 -13.17 19.12
N THR A 397 5.20 -13.10 17.87
CA THR A 397 4.69 -12.19 16.83
C THR A 397 3.42 -12.75 16.19
N SER A 398 2.31 -12.67 16.93
CA SER A 398 1.00 -13.16 16.49
C SER A 398 0.23 -12.13 15.64
N SER A 399 -0.34 -12.60 14.52
CA SER A 399 -1.25 -11.88 13.59
C SER A 399 -0.74 -10.65 12.80
N TYR A 400 -0.93 -10.72 11.48
CA TYR A 400 -0.93 -9.61 10.50
C TYR A 400 0.18 -8.54 10.67
N SER A 401 1.45 -8.94 10.62
CA SER A 401 2.56 -7.99 10.55
C SER A 401 2.57 -7.24 9.21
N LEU A 402 2.74 -5.91 9.25
CA LEU A 402 2.93 -5.04 8.08
C LEU A 402 4.07 -5.57 7.19
N ASN A 403 3.79 -5.89 5.92
CA ASN A 403 4.82 -6.34 4.99
C ASN A 403 5.55 -5.12 4.39
N ARG A 404 6.51 -4.57 5.14
CA ARG A 404 7.22 -3.32 4.80
C ARG A 404 7.92 -3.37 3.44
N ALA A 405 8.30 -4.56 2.98
CA ALA A 405 9.01 -4.76 1.72
C ALA A 405 8.26 -4.25 0.48
N TYR A 406 6.92 -4.14 0.54
CA TYR A 406 6.10 -3.50 -0.49
C TYR A 406 5.00 -2.55 0.05
N GLN A 407 4.68 -2.59 1.35
CA GLN A 407 3.61 -1.78 1.96
C GLN A 407 4.10 -0.52 2.69
N SER A 408 5.38 -0.43 3.04
CA SER A 408 5.95 0.71 3.78
C SER A 408 7.10 1.33 2.99
N PRO A 409 6.81 2.32 2.13
CA PRO A 409 7.84 3.15 1.52
C PRO A 409 8.64 3.91 2.59
N ARG A 410 9.96 3.97 2.40
CA ARG A 410 10.93 4.58 3.31
C ARG A 410 11.90 5.45 2.52
N GLN A 411 12.49 6.47 3.14
CA GLN A 411 13.36 7.40 2.40
C GLN A 411 14.64 6.66 1.96
N PRO A 412 14.94 6.53 0.64
CA PRO A 412 16.03 5.67 0.16
C PRO A 412 17.43 6.25 0.45
N GLY A 413 17.53 7.53 0.81
CA GLY A 413 18.79 8.23 1.00
C GLY A 413 19.71 8.11 -0.22
N SER A 414 21.02 8.02 0.03
CA SER A 414 22.03 7.87 -1.04
C SER A 414 21.92 6.59 -1.89
N ALA A 415 21.06 5.63 -1.56
CA ALA A 415 20.84 4.44 -2.41
C ALA A 415 20.09 4.78 -3.71
N ILE A 416 19.45 5.95 -3.82
CA ILE A 416 18.79 6.38 -5.06
C ILE A 416 19.78 6.93 -6.11
N LYS A 417 20.94 7.43 -5.68
CA LYS A 417 21.88 8.19 -6.53
C LYS A 417 22.31 7.46 -7.82
N PRO A 418 22.61 6.15 -7.83
CA PRO A 418 22.98 5.45 -9.06
C PRO A 418 21.86 5.49 -10.11
N LEU A 419 20.61 5.44 -9.66
CA LEU A 419 19.42 5.32 -10.51
C LEU A 419 19.01 6.65 -11.15
N VAL A 420 19.07 7.76 -10.39
CA VAL A 420 18.57 9.08 -10.83
C VAL A 420 19.67 10.09 -11.17
N VAL A 421 20.89 9.94 -10.63
CA VAL A 421 22.00 10.86 -10.88
C VAL A 421 23.05 10.23 -11.80
N TYR A 422 23.69 9.15 -11.36
CA TYR A 422 24.94 8.71 -11.98
C TYR A 422 24.73 7.93 -13.29
N THR A 423 23.81 6.95 -13.35
CA THR A 423 23.55 6.24 -14.63
C THR A 423 23.03 7.19 -15.71
N PRO A 424 22.07 8.11 -15.44
CA PRO A 424 21.67 9.11 -16.43
C PRO A 424 22.82 10.04 -16.88
N ALA A 425 23.73 10.42 -15.99
CA ALA A 425 24.91 11.19 -16.36
C ALA A 425 25.88 10.41 -17.25
N LEU A 426 26.03 9.09 -17.04
CA LEU A 426 26.83 8.22 -17.92
C LEU A 426 26.18 8.06 -19.31
N GLU A 427 24.85 8.10 -19.41
CA GLU A 427 24.15 8.19 -20.71
C GLU A 427 24.36 9.54 -21.40
N GLN A 428 24.52 10.62 -20.64
CA GLN A 428 24.86 11.97 -21.11
C GLN A 428 26.39 12.16 -21.33
N GLY A 429 27.14 11.07 -21.56
CA GLY A 429 28.55 11.12 -21.94
C GLY A 429 29.56 11.35 -20.80
N LYS A 430 29.13 11.43 -19.53
CA LYS A 430 30.09 11.41 -18.41
C LYS A 430 30.79 10.05 -18.32
N THR A 431 31.96 10.04 -17.70
CA THR A 431 32.76 8.83 -17.45
C THR A 431 33.06 8.68 -15.96
N ALA A 432 33.61 7.53 -15.57
CA ALA A 432 34.12 7.30 -14.22
C ALA A 432 35.15 8.35 -13.76
N TYR A 433 35.86 8.96 -14.71
CA TYR A 433 36.94 9.91 -14.48
C TYR A 433 36.51 11.38 -14.58
N SER A 434 35.27 11.67 -15.01
CA SER A 434 34.76 13.05 -15.10
C SER A 434 34.84 13.77 -13.75
N THR A 435 35.46 14.95 -13.75
CA THR A 435 35.60 15.79 -12.55
C THR A 435 34.25 16.37 -12.13
N LEU A 436 33.92 16.21 -10.83
CA LEU A 436 32.76 16.79 -10.17
C LEU A 436 33.22 17.74 -9.06
N ARG A 437 32.43 18.78 -8.79
CA ARG A 437 32.64 19.69 -7.66
C ARG A 437 31.87 19.22 -6.43
N ASN A 438 32.55 19.09 -5.30
CA ASN A 438 31.93 18.89 -4.01
C ASN A 438 31.50 20.25 -3.43
N ILE A 439 30.35 20.71 -3.90
CA ILE A 439 29.70 21.97 -3.48
C ILE A 439 29.01 21.81 -2.11
N ASP A 440 28.79 22.92 -1.41
CA ASP A 440 27.88 22.90 -0.26
C ASP A 440 26.41 22.73 -0.69
N VAL A 441 25.68 21.85 -0.01
CA VAL A 441 24.33 21.42 -0.40
C VAL A 441 23.27 22.45 0.02
N GLN A 442 23.42 23.07 1.19
CA GLN A 442 22.44 24.04 1.67
C GLN A 442 22.50 25.32 0.83
N THR A 443 23.73 25.83 0.64
CA THR A 443 24.02 26.95 -0.28
C THR A 443 23.53 26.66 -1.70
N ALA A 444 23.64 25.43 -2.19
CA ALA A 444 23.11 25.04 -3.50
C ALA A 444 21.58 25.18 -3.56
N TYR A 445 20.84 24.71 -2.54
CA TYR A 445 19.39 24.86 -2.50
C TYR A 445 18.95 26.32 -2.41
N ASP A 446 19.62 27.13 -1.59
CA ASP A 446 19.24 28.52 -1.41
C ASP A 446 19.58 29.38 -2.63
N ARG A 447 20.77 29.19 -3.23
CA ARG A 447 21.12 29.85 -4.49
C ARG A 447 20.22 29.43 -5.65
N LYS A 448 19.77 28.17 -5.72
CA LYS A 448 18.85 27.72 -6.78
C LYS A 448 17.50 28.45 -6.74
N LYS A 449 16.99 28.81 -5.55
CA LYS A 449 15.75 29.60 -5.40
C LYS A 449 15.88 30.98 -6.06
N SER A 450 17.07 31.58 -5.99
CA SER A 450 17.41 32.87 -6.62
C SER A 450 17.82 32.76 -8.09
N GLY A 451 17.58 31.62 -8.76
CA GLY A 451 17.91 31.42 -10.18
C GLY A 451 19.40 31.18 -10.50
N TYR A 452 20.28 31.11 -9.50
CA TYR A 452 21.71 30.93 -9.70
C TYR A 452 22.06 29.56 -10.33
N SER A 453 23.02 29.54 -11.24
CA SER A 453 23.55 28.31 -11.85
C SER A 453 24.46 27.56 -10.87
N ILE A 454 24.03 26.38 -10.44
CA ILE A 454 24.81 25.50 -9.54
C ILE A 454 26.15 25.10 -10.15
N GLN A 455 26.27 25.15 -11.48
CA GLN A 455 27.49 24.85 -12.21
C GLN A 455 28.62 25.84 -11.91
N ASN A 456 28.28 27.06 -11.45
CA ASN A 456 29.23 28.12 -11.08
C ASN A 456 29.69 28.03 -9.62
N MET A 457 29.18 27.07 -8.83
CA MET A 457 29.58 26.91 -7.43
C MET A 457 31.00 26.32 -7.31
N GLY A 458 31.84 26.98 -6.53
CA GLY A 458 33.13 26.45 -6.10
C GLY A 458 33.01 25.22 -5.18
N GLY A 459 34.07 24.43 -5.13
CA GLY A 459 34.16 23.23 -4.29
C GLY A 459 35.37 22.38 -4.64
N SER A 460 35.75 21.49 -3.73
CA SER A 460 36.85 20.55 -3.97
C SER A 460 36.51 19.58 -5.11
N SER A 461 37.51 19.30 -5.96
CA SER A 461 37.35 18.42 -7.12
C SER A 461 37.54 16.95 -6.74
N MET A 462 36.76 16.06 -7.35
CA MET A 462 37.02 14.62 -7.36
C MET A 462 36.39 13.95 -8.59
N SER A 463 36.83 12.74 -8.93
CA SER A 463 36.21 11.99 -10.03
C SER A 463 34.80 11.49 -9.68
N LEU A 464 33.97 11.25 -10.70
CA LEU A 464 32.64 10.65 -10.54
C LEU A 464 32.71 9.31 -9.79
N ALA A 465 33.69 8.45 -10.09
CA ALA A 465 33.90 7.19 -9.38
C ALA A 465 34.16 7.42 -7.88
N GLN A 466 35.06 8.33 -7.50
CA GLN A 466 35.32 8.67 -6.10
C GLN A 466 34.07 9.22 -5.40
N ALA A 467 33.30 10.07 -6.08
CA ALA A 467 32.06 10.62 -5.54
C ALA A 467 31.02 9.51 -5.24
N VAL A 468 30.94 8.47 -6.09
CA VAL A 468 30.09 7.29 -5.84
C VAL A 468 30.64 6.42 -4.70
N PHE A 469 31.94 6.09 -4.71
CA PHE A 469 32.59 5.26 -3.69
C PHE A 469 32.41 5.84 -2.29
N LYS A 470 32.62 7.16 -2.15
CA LYS A 470 32.50 7.92 -0.90
C LYS A 470 31.09 8.47 -0.65
N SER A 471 30.16 8.26 -1.58
CA SER A 471 28.74 8.66 -1.48
C SER A 471 28.50 10.17 -1.29
N VAL A 472 29.35 11.02 -1.87
CA VAL A 472 29.39 12.47 -1.62
C VAL A 472 28.08 13.17 -2.04
N ASN A 473 27.56 14.07 -1.19
CA ASN A 473 26.29 14.76 -1.45
C ASN A 473 26.44 15.95 -2.40
N GLY A 474 27.45 16.82 -2.19
CA GLY A 474 27.71 17.97 -3.07
C GLY A 474 27.86 17.57 -4.53
N CYS A 475 28.75 16.61 -4.82
CA CYS A 475 28.93 16.07 -6.17
C CYS A 475 27.66 15.48 -6.79
N ALA A 476 26.75 14.91 -5.98
CA ALA A 476 25.48 14.39 -6.47
C ALA A 476 24.51 15.52 -6.85
N ILE A 477 24.41 16.58 -6.05
CA ILE A 477 23.60 17.77 -6.38
C ILE A 477 24.15 18.49 -7.61
N TYR A 478 25.46 18.74 -7.64
CA TYR A 478 26.17 19.38 -8.77
C TYR A 478 25.87 18.69 -10.11
N LEU A 479 25.94 17.35 -10.12
CA LEU A 479 25.68 16.56 -11.32
C LEU A 479 24.18 16.40 -11.62
N TYR A 480 23.32 16.31 -10.61
CA TYR A 480 21.88 16.20 -10.81
C TYR A 480 21.23 17.48 -11.34
N ASP A 481 21.85 18.64 -11.10
CA ASP A 481 21.46 19.89 -11.74
C ASP A 481 21.72 19.86 -13.26
N GLN A 482 22.81 19.21 -13.73
CA GLN A 482 23.07 18.97 -15.16
C GLN A 482 22.11 17.92 -15.76
N VAL A 483 21.90 16.80 -15.06
CA VAL A 483 20.97 15.74 -15.48
C VAL A 483 19.52 16.24 -15.51
N THR A 484 19.19 17.15 -14.59
CA THR A 484 17.85 17.62 -14.19
C THR A 484 17.00 16.58 -13.42
N PRO A 485 16.18 17.02 -12.44
CA PRO A 485 15.23 16.14 -11.74
C PRO A 485 14.25 15.42 -12.67
N THR A 486 13.88 16.04 -13.80
CA THR A 486 12.95 15.47 -14.77
C THR A 486 13.54 14.21 -15.43
N VAL A 487 14.79 14.24 -15.90
CA VAL A 487 15.43 13.08 -16.52
C VAL A 487 15.60 11.96 -15.49
N GLY A 488 16.14 12.28 -14.30
CA GLY A 488 16.38 11.32 -13.24
C GLY A 488 15.12 10.60 -12.76
N LEU A 489 14.07 11.34 -12.39
CA LEU A 489 12.82 10.74 -11.91
C LEU A 489 12.03 10.04 -13.01
N ASN A 490 12.15 10.47 -14.28
CA ASN A 490 11.54 9.72 -15.39
C ASN A 490 12.10 8.27 -15.49
N LYS A 491 13.34 8.00 -15.04
CA LYS A 491 13.86 6.62 -14.95
C LYS A 491 13.09 5.79 -13.91
N LEU A 492 12.81 6.35 -12.73
CA LEU A 492 11.98 5.68 -11.71
C LEU A 492 10.54 5.45 -12.18
N VAL A 493 9.97 6.41 -12.94
CA VAL A 493 8.66 6.28 -13.57
C VAL A 493 8.63 5.12 -14.57
N LYS A 494 9.66 4.97 -15.42
CA LYS A 494 9.79 3.82 -16.34
C LYS A 494 9.94 2.51 -15.58
N MET A 495 10.71 2.50 -14.48
CA MET A 495 10.83 1.37 -13.55
C MET A 495 9.60 1.19 -12.63
N ARG A 496 8.49 1.90 -12.93
CA ARG A 496 7.17 1.74 -12.31
C ARG A 496 7.13 1.95 -10.80
N PHE A 497 7.97 2.86 -10.29
CA PHE A 497 7.89 3.31 -8.89
C PHE A 497 6.51 3.94 -8.65
N ASN A 498 5.73 3.33 -7.78
CA ASN A 498 4.40 3.80 -7.43
C ASN A 498 4.44 4.95 -6.40
N THR A 499 5.61 5.21 -5.82
CA THR A 499 5.82 6.17 -4.73
C THR A 499 6.26 7.57 -5.18
N VAL A 500 6.70 7.77 -6.43
CA VAL A 500 7.14 9.08 -6.94
C VAL A 500 5.98 10.08 -6.97
N MET A 501 6.14 11.21 -6.28
CA MET A 501 5.17 12.28 -6.20
C MET A 501 5.57 13.49 -7.07
N PRO A 502 4.61 14.33 -7.50
CA PRO A 502 4.91 15.55 -8.27
C PRO A 502 5.84 16.52 -7.51
N SER A 503 5.73 16.56 -6.18
CA SER A 503 6.59 17.32 -5.27
C SER A 503 8.04 16.82 -5.20
N ASP A 504 8.35 15.64 -5.73
CA ASP A 504 9.70 15.08 -5.68
C ASP A 504 10.62 15.64 -6.78
N TYR A 505 10.06 16.34 -7.79
CA TYR A 505 10.77 16.92 -8.95
C TYR A 505 11.62 18.16 -8.59
N GLY A 506 12.49 18.03 -7.60
CA GLY A 506 13.49 19.00 -7.17
C GLY A 506 14.81 18.34 -6.78
N LEU A 507 15.84 19.14 -6.51
CA LEU A 507 17.21 18.67 -6.28
C LEU A 507 17.35 17.69 -5.10
N ALA A 508 16.50 17.79 -4.08
CA ALA A 508 16.51 16.91 -2.91
C ALA A 508 16.32 15.41 -3.25
N SER A 509 15.63 15.10 -4.35
CA SER A 509 15.46 13.71 -4.80
C SER A 509 16.78 13.02 -5.18
N ALA A 510 17.82 13.76 -5.56
CA ALA A 510 19.17 13.21 -5.77
C ALA A 510 19.74 12.53 -4.52
N LEU A 511 19.40 13.04 -3.34
CA LEU A 511 19.90 12.55 -2.06
C LEU A 511 18.93 11.59 -1.36
N GLY A 512 17.83 11.24 -2.03
CA GLY A 512 16.78 10.38 -1.48
C GLY A 512 15.75 11.11 -0.62
N GLY A 513 15.60 12.44 -0.77
CA GLY A 513 14.47 13.19 -0.23
C GLY A 513 13.25 13.09 -1.14
N PHE A 514 12.27 12.27 -0.73
CA PHE A 514 11.02 12.00 -1.44
C PHE A 514 9.83 12.30 -0.51
N THR A 515 8.66 12.57 -1.08
CA THR A 515 7.42 12.81 -0.32
C THR A 515 6.89 11.52 0.31
N THR A 516 7.13 10.38 -0.32
CA THR A 516 6.68 9.05 0.17
C THR A 516 7.84 8.08 0.42
N GLY A 517 8.94 8.17 -0.33
CA GLY A 517 10.07 7.23 -0.23
C GLY A 517 10.04 6.15 -1.31
N ALA A 518 10.67 5.01 -1.06
CA ALA A 518 10.67 3.82 -1.92
C ALA A 518 10.59 2.55 -1.07
N THR A 519 10.11 1.45 -1.66
CA THR A 519 10.04 0.13 -1.01
C THR A 519 11.25 -0.75 -1.36
N THR A 520 11.55 -1.79 -0.58
CA THR A 520 12.64 -2.73 -0.94
C THR A 520 12.33 -3.48 -2.23
N TYR A 521 11.05 -3.70 -2.56
CA TYR A 521 10.62 -4.23 -3.86
C TYR A 521 11.00 -3.29 -5.03
N GLU A 522 10.64 -2.01 -4.96
CA GLU A 522 10.98 -1.02 -6.00
C GLU A 522 12.50 -0.88 -6.15
N MET A 523 13.22 -0.80 -5.03
CA MET A 523 14.68 -0.67 -5.02
C MET A 523 15.38 -1.94 -5.54
N ALA A 524 14.95 -3.14 -5.15
CA ALA A 524 15.54 -4.39 -5.65
C ALA A 524 15.35 -4.51 -7.18
N ASN A 525 14.18 -4.15 -7.70
CA ASN A 525 13.91 -4.24 -9.13
C ASN A 525 14.69 -3.18 -9.95
N ALA A 526 14.85 -1.98 -9.39
CA ALA A 526 15.70 -0.96 -9.99
C ALA A 526 17.19 -1.38 -10.04
N TYR A 527 17.69 -2.08 -9.02
CA TYR A 527 19.05 -2.61 -9.03
C TYR A 527 19.18 -3.83 -9.95
N SER A 528 18.14 -4.66 -10.08
CA SER A 528 18.06 -5.72 -11.10
C SER A 528 18.06 -5.15 -12.52
N THR A 529 17.55 -3.94 -12.73
CA THR A 529 17.66 -3.23 -14.02
C THR A 529 19.11 -2.85 -14.35
N LEU A 530 19.92 -2.46 -13.36
CA LEU A 530 21.35 -2.22 -13.57
C LEU A 530 22.11 -3.54 -13.82
N ALA A 531 21.77 -4.60 -13.07
CA ALA A 531 22.35 -5.93 -13.24
C ALA A 531 22.05 -6.52 -14.64
N ASN A 532 20.86 -6.26 -15.18
CA ASN A 532 20.43 -6.66 -16.52
C ASN A 532 20.67 -5.56 -17.57
N TYR A 533 21.81 -4.87 -17.47
CA TYR A 533 22.33 -3.91 -18.44
C TYR A 533 21.32 -2.85 -18.95
N GLY A 534 20.49 -2.34 -18.04
CA GLY A 534 19.51 -1.29 -18.33
C GLY A 534 18.13 -1.78 -18.76
N SER A 535 17.93 -3.10 -18.88
CA SER A 535 16.63 -3.72 -19.18
C SER A 535 15.80 -3.91 -17.91
N TYR A 536 14.64 -3.24 -17.84
CA TYR A 536 13.70 -3.36 -16.74
C TYR A 536 12.59 -4.34 -17.09
N THR A 537 12.36 -5.32 -16.22
CA THR A 537 11.14 -6.15 -16.23
C THR A 537 10.38 -5.89 -14.93
N GLN A 538 9.05 -5.77 -14.98
CA GLN A 538 8.28 -5.58 -13.74
C GLN A 538 8.23 -6.89 -12.96
N ALA A 539 9.07 -7.04 -11.94
CA ALA A 539 9.14 -8.25 -11.15
C ALA A 539 7.81 -8.55 -10.44
N ASP A 540 7.39 -9.81 -10.50
CA ASP A 540 6.36 -10.41 -9.66
C ASP A 540 6.92 -11.74 -9.11
N CYS A 541 6.13 -12.48 -8.34
CA CYS A 541 6.48 -13.84 -7.91
C CYS A 541 5.70 -14.93 -8.66
N LEU A 542 5.05 -14.61 -9.79
CA LEU A 542 4.04 -15.48 -10.42
C LEU A 542 4.67 -16.33 -11.54
N THR A 543 4.32 -17.61 -11.60
CA THR A 543 4.70 -18.50 -12.72
C THR A 543 3.49 -19.02 -13.50
N SER A 544 2.35 -19.20 -12.82
CA SER A 544 1.07 -19.62 -13.42
C SER A 544 -0.08 -19.06 -12.59
N ILE A 545 -1.17 -18.70 -13.27
CA ILE A 545 -2.48 -18.43 -12.68
C ILE A 545 -3.47 -19.12 -13.60
N LYS A 546 -4.09 -20.21 -13.13
CA LYS A 546 -5.23 -20.83 -13.79
C LYS A 546 -6.54 -20.36 -13.18
N ASP A 547 -7.58 -20.22 -13.99
CA ASP A 547 -8.95 -20.04 -13.50
C ASP A 547 -9.60 -21.38 -13.11
N LYS A 548 -10.87 -21.34 -12.65
CA LYS A 548 -11.63 -22.51 -12.21
C LYS A 548 -11.79 -23.61 -13.28
N ASP A 549 -11.60 -23.26 -14.55
CA ASP A 549 -11.73 -24.16 -15.69
C ASP A 549 -10.34 -24.66 -16.16
N GLU A 550 -9.34 -24.58 -15.26
CA GLU A 550 -7.93 -24.96 -15.43
C GLU A 550 -7.20 -24.24 -16.58
N LYS A 551 -7.80 -23.18 -17.13
CA LYS A 551 -7.23 -22.38 -18.22
C LYS A 551 -6.16 -21.44 -17.69
N GLU A 552 -4.97 -21.53 -18.27
CA GLU A 552 -3.86 -20.62 -17.96
C GLU A 552 -4.21 -19.19 -18.40
N ILE A 553 -4.15 -18.26 -17.44
CA ILE A 553 -4.44 -16.84 -17.65
C ILE A 553 -3.27 -15.92 -17.33
N TYR A 554 -2.15 -16.43 -16.81
CA TYR A 554 -0.94 -15.66 -16.57
C TYR A 554 -0.15 -15.39 -17.86
N LYS A 555 0.51 -14.23 -17.93
CA LYS A 555 1.48 -13.89 -18.96
C LYS A 555 2.57 -13.03 -18.35
N ALA A 556 3.83 -13.44 -18.55
CA ALA A 556 4.99 -12.72 -18.07
C ALA A 556 5.00 -11.26 -18.59
N PRO A 557 5.40 -10.28 -17.76
CA PRO A 557 5.54 -8.90 -18.19
C PRO A 557 6.71 -8.77 -19.18
N ALA A 558 6.50 -8.03 -20.27
CA ALA A 558 7.57 -7.68 -21.20
C ALA A 558 8.55 -6.67 -20.57
N SER A 559 9.81 -6.76 -21.00
CA SER A 559 10.91 -5.87 -20.61
C SER A 559 10.85 -4.53 -21.36
N GLU A 560 11.41 -3.48 -20.75
CA GLU A 560 11.59 -2.15 -21.35
C GLU A 560 13.01 -1.66 -21.07
N ARG A 561 13.70 -1.10 -22.07
CA ARG A 561 15.03 -0.51 -21.87
C ARG A 561 14.92 0.87 -21.20
N VAL A 562 15.43 0.96 -19.97
CA VAL A 562 15.41 2.16 -19.12
C VAL A 562 16.71 2.94 -19.21
N TYR A 563 17.85 2.24 -19.26
CA TYR A 563 19.18 2.82 -19.43
C TYR A 563 19.86 2.23 -20.68
N SER A 564 20.86 2.91 -21.23
CA SER A 564 21.76 2.28 -22.22
C SER A 564 22.63 1.21 -21.56
N GLU A 565 22.92 0.15 -22.31
CA GLU A 565 23.71 -1.00 -21.87
C GLU A 565 25.09 -0.57 -21.33
N SER A 566 25.79 0.25 -22.12
CA SER A 566 27.09 0.82 -21.76
C SER A 566 27.05 1.66 -20.48
N ALA A 567 25.99 2.46 -20.26
CA ALA A 567 25.86 3.25 -19.04
C ALA A 567 25.62 2.35 -17.81
N SER A 568 24.83 1.29 -17.95
CA SER A 568 24.64 0.30 -16.89
C SER A 568 25.92 -0.48 -16.58
N GLN A 569 26.64 -1.00 -17.58
CA GLN A 569 27.94 -1.69 -17.40
C GLN A 569 28.96 -0.78 -16.69
N LYS A 570 29.09 0.48 -17.13
CA LYS A 570 29.94 1.50 -16.47
C LYS A 570 29.51 1.75 -15.02
N MET A 571 28.20 1.86 -14.76
CA MET A 571 27.68 2.03 -13.40
C MET A 571 27.97 0.79 -12.54
N THR A 572 27.82 -0.42 -13.07
CA THR A 572 28.15 -1.68 -12.38
C THR A 572 29.62 -1.71 -11.97
N GLY A 573 30.55 -1.37 -12.87
CA GLY A 573 31.98 -1.27 -12.56
C GLY A 573 32.31 -0.27 -11.46
N ILE A 574 31.63 0.89 -11.46
CA ILE A 574 31.75 1.88 -10.38
C ILE A 574 31.11 1.37 -9.07
N LEU A 575 29.98 0.65 -9.12
CA LEU A 575 29.30 0.12 -7.93
C LEU A 575 30.04 -1.05 -7.27
N ARG A 576 30.81 -1.86 -8.03
CA ARG A 576 31.79 -2.81 -7.47
C ARG A 576 32.78 -2.08 -6.54
N GLY A 577 33.27 -0.91 -6.97
CA GLY A 577 34.17 -0.06 -6.20
C GLY A 577 33.62 0.42 -4.85
N VAL A 578 32.28 0.50 -4.67
CA VAL A 578 31.66 0.82 -3.38
C VAL A 578 31.84 -0.30 -2.36
N ILE A 579 31.82 -1.55 -2.81
CA ILE A 579 32.00 -2.77 -1.99
C ILE A 579 33.48 -3.04 -1.72
N THR A 580 34.38 -2.72 -2.65
CA THR A 580 35.82 -3.01 -2.48
C THR A 580 36.61 -1.87 -1.84
N LYS A 581 36.24 -0.60 -2.09
CA LYS A 581 37.04 0.60 -1.74
C LYS A 581 36.21 1.74 -1.11
N GLY A 582 34.89 1.59 -1.01
CA GLY A 582 33.98 2.66 -0.63
C GLY A 582 33.19 2.37 0.65
N THR A 583 32.02 3.01 0.78
CA THR A 583 31.16 2.95 1.99
C THR A 583 30.67 1.55 2.42
N ALA A 584 30.92 0.49 1.64
CA ALA A 584 30.58 -0.89 1.97
C ALA A 584 31.80 -1.82 2.06
N SER A 585 33.03 -1.30 2.14
CA SER A 585 34.26 -2.09 2.29
C SER A 585 34.26 -3.00 3.52
N SER A 586 33.57 -2.59 4.59
CA SER A 586 33.31 -3.40 5.80
C SER A 586 32.54 -4.70 5.53
N MET A 587 31.97 -4.88 4.34
CA MET A 587 31.37 -6.13 3.90
C MET A 587 32.43 -7.24 3.75
N ASN A 588 33.66 -6.90 3.36
CA ASN A 588 34.74 -7.84 3.02
C ASN A 588 34.24 -8.99 2.12
N TRP A 589 33.55 -8.65 1.02
CA TRP A 589 32.78 -9.62 0.21
C TRP A 589 33.62 -10.79 -0.32
N SER A 590 34.87 -10.53 -0.71
CA SER A 590 35.82 -11.53 -1.21
C SER A 590 36.15 -12.65 -0.22
N ALA A 591 35.94 -12.44 1.09
CA ALA A 591 36.07 -13.50 2.10
C ALA A 591 34.85 -14.43 2.18
N TYR A 592 33.78 -14.16 1.41
CA TYR A 592 32.52 -14.92 1.42
C TYR A 592 32.12 -15.44 0.04
N SER A 593 32.62 -14.85 -1.05
CA SER A 593 32.41 -15.34 -2.42
C SER A 593 33.40 -14.70 -3.41
N SER A 594 33.83 -15.49 -4.40
CA SER A 594 34.57 -15.00 -5.58
C SER A 594 33.67 -14.39 -6.65
N THR A 595 32.34 -14.61 -6.59
CA THR A 595 31.37 -14.03 -7.52
C THR A 595 31.33 -12.52 -7.38
N ASP A 596 31.28 -11.80 -8.50
CA ASP A 596 31.23 -10.34 -8.50
C ASP A 596 29.99 -9.80 -7.77
N ALA A 597 30.20 -8.73 -7.00
CA ALA A 597 29.14 -7.97 -6.36
C ALA A 597 29.29 -6.47 -6.61
N ALA A 598 28.16 -5.79 -6.79
CA ALA A 598 28.04 -4.35 -6.97
C ALA A 598 26.91 -3.82 -6.07
N GLY A 599 27.04 -2.63 -5.49
CA GLY A 599 25.96 -2.10 -4.65
C GLY A 599 26.19 -0.72 -4.08
N LYS A 600 25.19 -0.22 -3.34
CA LYS A 600 25.19 1.12 -2.76
C LYS A 600 24.50 1.15 -1.40
N THR A 601 25.17 1.81 -0.46
CA THR A 601 24.63 2.22 0.84
C THR A 601 23.66 3.40 0.72
N GLY A 602 22.63 3.41 1.54
CA GLY A 602 21.82 4.58 1.83
C GLY A 602 21.73 4.82 3.34
N THR A 603 21.77 6.08 3.75
CA THR A 603 21.34 6.53 5.07
C THR A 603 20.61 7.85 4.90
N THR A 604 19.59 8.11 5.70
CA THR A 604 18.88 9.39 5.74
C THR A 604 19.52 10.39 6.70
N ASN A 605 19.08 11.65 6.65
CA ASN A 605 19.39 12.64 7.67
C ASN A 605 18.77 12.18 9.01
N SER A 606 19.46 12.41 10.12
CA SER A 606 19.10 11.90 11.46
C SER A 606 18.92 10.37 11.53
N ASN A 607 19.59 9.62 10.65
CA ASN A 607 19.79 8.15 10.75
C ASN A 607 18.49 7.34 10.96
N LYS A 608 17.40 7.76 10.33
CA LYS A 608 16.06 7.17 10.48
C LYS A 608 15.88 5.88 9.69
N ASP A 609 16.52 5.84 8.52
CA ASP A 609 16.50 4.72 7.58
C ASP A 609 17.93 4.38 7.15
N ALA A 610 18.27 3.10 7.25
CA ALA A 610 19.53 2.54 6.77
C ALA A 610 19.25 1.52 5.67
N TRP A 611 19.98 1.64 4.56
CA TRP A 611 19.77 0.83 3.36
C TRP A 611 21.07 0.22 2.84
N PHE A 612 20.96 -0.96 2.25
CA PHE A 612 21.90 -1.43 1.26
C PHE A 612 21.15 -2.07 0.08
N CYS A 613 21.45 -1.61 -1.13
CA CYS A 613 20.91 -2.15 -2.37
C CYS A 613 22.09 -2.65 -3.20
N GLY A 614 22.11 -3.94 -3.54
CA GLY A 614 23.24 -4.54 -4.25
C GLY A 614 22.84 -5.80 -4.99
N TYR A 615 23.69 -6.22 -5.91
CA TYR A 615 23.46 -7.34 -6.80
C TYR A 615 24.76 -8.05 -7.17
N THR A 616 24.59 -9.29 -7.61
CA THR A 616 25.57 -10.13 -8.30
C THR A 616 25.00 -10.45 -9.70
N PRO A 617 25.70 -11.18 -10.59
CA PRO A 617 25.10 -11.63 -11.84
C PRO A 617 23.78 -12.41 -11.62
N TYR A 618 23.69 -13.24 -10.57
CA TYR A 618 22.52 -14.09 -10.32
C TYR A 618 21.34 -13.38 -9.62
N TYR A 619 21.60 -12.56 -8.60
CA TYR A 619 20.53 -12.00 -7.74
C TYR A 619 20.72 -10.52 -7.44
N SER A 620 19.61 -9.79 -7.34
CA SER A 620 19.53 -8.41 -6.85
C SER A 620 18.74 -8.34 -5.56
N ILE A 621 19.30 -7.70 -4.54
CA ILE A 621 18.74 -7.66 -3.19
C ILE A 621 18.79 -6.24 -2.63
N SER A 622 17.64 -5.78 -2.15
CA SER A 622 17.51 -4.54 -1.38
C SER A 622 17.16 -4.88 0.06
N VAL A 623 17.87 -4.27 1.01
CA VAL A 623 17.65 -4.38 2.45
C VAL A 623 17.44 -2.98 3.04
N TRP A 624 16.42 -2.84 3.86
CA TRP A 624 16.15 -1.68 4.72
C TRP A 624 16.18 -2.10 6.20
N CYS A 625 16.66 -1.21 7.07
CA CYS A 625 16.48 -1.26 8.51
C CYS A 625 16.08 0.13 9.03
N GLY A 626 15.12 0.17 9.96
CA GLY A 626 14.60 1.40 10.54
C GLY A 626 13.47 1.15 11.53
N ASN A 627 12.99 2.20 12.19
CA ASN A 627 11.80 2.14 13.05
C ASN A 627 10.52 2.38 12.22
N ASP A 628 9.37 1.94 12.72
CA ASP A 628 8.09 2.26 12.06
C ASP A 628 7.79 3.75 12.12
N ASP A 629 7.86 4.33 13.32
CA ASP A 629 7.90 5.78 13.52
C ASP A 629 9.30 6.31 13.17
N PRO A 630 9.42 7.36 12.31
CA PRO A 630 10.70 7.79 11.75
C PRO A 630 11.54 8.58 12.77
N GLU A 631 12.15 7.87 13.71
CA GLU A 631 13.06 8.33 14.76
C GLU A 631 14.53 7.99 14.42
N ASP A 632 15.50 8.62 15.10
CA ASP A 632 16.93 8.26 14.94
C ASP A 632 17.18 6.85 15.47
N THR A 633 17.77 5.98 14.64
CA THR A 633 18.09 4.59 15.01
C THR A 633 19.57 4.38 15.35
N SER A 634 20.39 5.41 15.19
CA SER A 634 21.86 5.38 15.16
C SER A 634 22.46 4.39 14.15
N LEU A 635 21.66 3.91 13.18
CA LEU A 635 22.11 3.01 12.11
C LEU A 635 22.49 3.77 10.85
N TYR A 636 23.49 3.22 10.16
CA TYR A 636 23.94 3.67 8.85
C TYR A 636 23.93 2.48 7.88
N GLY A 637 23.76 2.73 6.57
CA GLY A 637 23.67 1.66 5.57
C GLY A 637 24.84 0.67 5.58
N GLY A 638 26.05 1.12 5.97
CA GLY A 638 27.25 0.29 6.14
C GLY A 638 27.30 -0.61 7.38
N MET A 639 26.24 -0.61 8.20
CA MET A 639 26.09 -1.45 9.40
C MET A 639 25.17 -2.65 9.10
N ALA A 640 24.04 -2.78 9.81
CA ALA A 640 23.15 -3.94 9.70
C ALA A 640 22.67 -4.26 8.27
N PRO A 641 22.27 -3.30 7.40
CA PRO A 641 21.80 -3.62 6.04
C PRO A 641 22.87 -4.30 5.17
N VAL A 642 24.14 -3.86 5.24
CA VAL A 642 25.27 -4.50 4.56
C VAL A 642 25.50 -5.93 5.06
N GLN A 643 25.42 -6.16 6.37
CA GLN A 643 25.66 -7.47 6.97
C GLN A 643 24.52 -8.46 6.66
N ILE A 644 23.27 -8.00 6.69
CA ILE A 644 22.09 -8.77 6.27
C ILE A 644 22.19 -9.12 4.78
N TRP A 645 22.51 -8.14 3.93
CA TRP A 645 22.69 -8.37 2.48
C TRP A 645 23.76 -9.42 2.23
N ARG A 646 24.94 -9.31 2.86
CA ARG A 646 26.03 -10.28 2.73
C ARG A 646 25.60 -11.69 3.12
N SER A 647 25.04 -11.85 4.32
CA SER A 647 24.58 -13.16 4.82
C SER A 647 23.55 -13.81 3.89
N ILE A 648 22.62 -13.02 3.35
CA ILE A 648 21.60 -13.49 2.42
C ILE A 648 22.17 -13.80 1.04
N GLN A 649 23.00 -12.92 0.48
CA GLN A 649 23.61 -13.11 -0.84
C GLN A 649 24.49 -14.36 -0.86
N SER A 650 25.32 -14.57 0.16
CA SER A 650 26.11 -15.79 0.32
C SER A 650 25.25 -17.06 0.46
N TYR A 651 24.08 -16.97 1.09
CA TYR A 651 23.13 -18.09 1.13
C TYR A 651 22.49 -18.37 -0.25
N MET A 652 22.08 -17.32 -0.97
CA MET A 652 21.48 -17.43 -2.31
C MET A 652 22.45 -17.95 -3.37
N LEU A 653 23.76 -17.76 -3.19
CA LEU A 653 24.82 -18.25 -4.08
C LEU A 653 25.29 -19.70 -3.79
N ARG A 654 24.76 -20.38 -2.77
CA ARG A 654 25.15 -21.78 -2.50
C ARG A 654 24.80 -22.68 -3.67
N GLY A 655 25.77 -23.46 -4.16
CA GLY A 655 25.61 -24.29 -5.35
C GLY A 655 25.52 -23.49 -6.67
N LYS A 656 25.97 -22.23 -6.68
CA LYS A 656 26.22 -21.47 -7.91
C LYS A 656 27.72 -21.44 -8.19
N GLU A 657 28.06 -21.45 -9.47
CA GLU A 657 29.42 -21.22 -9.95
C GLU A 657 29.86 -19.78 -9.67
N THR A 658 31.17 -19.54 -9.77
CA THR A 658 31.70 -18.17 -9.71
C THR A 658 31.30 -17.43 -10.99
N ALA A 659 30.67 -16.27 -10.84
CA ALA A 659 30.24 -15.45 -11.98
C ALA A 659 30.77 -14.02 -11.88
N HIS A 660 31.09 -13.44 -13.04
CA HIS A 660 31.57 -12.06 -13.18
C HIS A 660 30.59 -11.22 -14.00
N PHE A 661 30.66 -9.89 -13.85
CA PHE A 661 29.89 -8.98 -14.71
C PHE A 661 30.62 -8.72 -16.02
N GLU A 662 29.92 -8.87 -17.15
CA GLU A 662 30.48 -8.57 -18.47
C GLU A 662 30.72 -7.05 -18.61
N ASN A 663 31.89 -6.67 -19.15
CA ASN A 663 32.28 -5.28 -19.47
C ASN A 663 32.19 -4.27 -18.31
N ALA A 664 32.17 -4.73 -17.05
CA ALA A 664 31.95 -3.90 -15.87
C ALA A 664 33.17 -3.86 -14.93
N SER A 665 34.34 -3.51 -15.47
CA SER A 665 35.60 -3.38 -14.71
C SER A 665 35.55 -2.25 -13.68
N ILE A 666 36.21 -2.46 -12.52
CA ILE A 666 36.39 -1.40 -11.52
C ILE A 666 37.33 -0.32 -12.12
N PRO A 667 36.99 0.98 -12.06
CA PRO A 667 37.87 2.05 -12.49
C PRO A 667 39.27 1.98 -11.85
N SER A 668 40.32 2.19 -12.64
CA SER A 668 41.73 2.14 -12.22
C SER A 668 42.17 3.46 -11.55
N GLY A 669 43.38 3.48 -10.98
CA GLY A 669 43.96 4.70 -10.37
C GLY A 669 43.48 5.04 -8.95
N TYR A 670 42.78 4.13 -8.26
CA TYR A 670 42.30 4.36 -6.89
C TYR A 670 42.87 3.31 -5.91
N SER A 671 43.68 3.74 -4.94
CA SER A 671 44.26 2.88 -3.89
C SER A 671 43.27 2.53 -2.77
N SER A 672 43.63 1.58 -1.92
CA SER A 672 42.77 0.93 -0.92
C SER A 672 42.70 1.62 0.46
N SER A 673 43.27 2.82 0.63
CA SER A 673 43.53 3.46 1.94
C SER A 673 42.30 4.01 2.69
N TYR A 674 41.13 3.38 2.55
CA TYR A 674 39.88 3.85 3.17
C TYR A 674 39.70 3.30 4.60
N SER A 675 40.38 3.92 5.56
CA SER A 675 40.22 3.59 6.98
C SER A 675 38.86 4.05 7.52
N SER A 676 38.00 3.08 7.84
CA SER A 676 36.61 3.28 8.26
C SER A 676 36.44 4.18 9.50
N SER A 677 37.43 4.20 10.40
CA SER A 677 37.41 4.99 11.64
C SER A 677 37.32 6.50 11.39
N SER A 678 37.93 6.99 10.31
CA SER A 678 37.99 8.41 9.95
C SER A 678 36.61 8.98 9.54
N TYR A 679 35.77 8.17 8.90
CA TYR A 679 34.40 8.58 8.49
C TYR A 679 33.50 8.79 9.71
N TYR A 680 33.48 7.82 10.64
CA TYR A 680 32.64 7.90 11.83
C TYR A 680 33.08 9.03 12.78
N ARG A 681 34.39 9.27 12.92
CA ARG A 681 34.92 10.38 13.75
C ARG A 681 34.57 11.75 13.14
N ARG A 682 34.71 11.95 11.82
CA ARG A 682 34.42 13.23 11.14
C ARG A 682 32.93 13.58 11.06
N ARG A 683 32.03 12.58 11.07
CA ARG A 683 30.58 12.84 11.07
C ARG A 683 30.04 13.23 12.47
N LYS A 684 30.67 12.75 13.55
CA LYS A 684 30.30 13.12 14.93
C LYS A 684 30.51 14.63 15.18
N THR A 685 31.57 15.21 14.62
CA THR A 685 31.84 16.66 14.71
C THR A 685 30.92 17.51 13.83
N GLN A 686 30.60 17.08 12.60
CA GLN A 686 29.65 17.84 11.74
C GLN A 686 28.23 17.91 12.31
N ASN A 687 27.75 16.89 13.02
CA ASN A 687 26.43 16.96 13.68
C ASN A 687 26.43 17.91 14.90
N SER A 688 27.58 18.08 15.58
CA SER A 688 27.68 19.00 16.74
C SER A 688 27.44 20.45 16.34
N ASN A 689 27.89 20.85 15.14
CA ASN A 689 27.80 22.23 14.67
C ASN A 689 26.44 22.58 14.03
N ASN A 690 25.57 21.59 13.79
CA ASN A 690 24.23 21.79 13.22
C ASN A 690 23.10 21.66 14.26
N SER A 691 23.42 21.49 15.56
CA SER A 691 22.43 21.33 16.62
C SER A 691 22.06 22.65 17.35
N THR A 692 22.66 23.78 16.96
CA THR A 692 22.53 25.09 17.61
C THR A 692 21.86 26.14 16.71
N THR A 693 20.82 25.77 15.96
CA THR A 693 19.94 26.77 15.30
C THR A 693 18.49 26.30 15.09
N THR A 694 17.77 26.00 16.16
CA THR A 694 16.29 26.03 16.18
C THR A 694 15.81 26.63 17.50
N GLY A 695 15.84 27.97 17.60
CA GLY A 695 15.21 28.69 18.69
C GLY A 695 13.69 28.72 18.51
N ASN A 696 12.96 28.12 19.45
CA ASN A 696 11.51 28.28 19.55
C ASN A 696 11.23 29.61 20.25
N THR A 697 10.59 30.55 19.57
CA THR A 697 10.00 31.73 20.24
C THR A 697 8.73 31.31 20.98
N ASN A 698 8.69 31.48 22.29
CA ASN A 698 7.47 31.78 23.05
C ASN A 698 7.86 32.37 24.41
N ASN A 699 7.35 33.56 24.70
CA ASN A 699 7.59 34.26 25.96
C ASN A 699 6.78 33.62 27.10
N ALA A 700 7.38 33.56 28.28
CA ALA A 700 6.68 33.60 29.57
C ALA A 700 7.59 34.29 30.59
N GLU A 701 7.11 35.38 31.19
CA GLU A 701 7.82 36.14 32.19
C GLU A 701 7.71 35.46 33.57
N ASN A 702 8.80 35.36 34.33
CA ASN A 702 8.98 36.14 35.58
C ASN A 702 10.21 35.72 36.42
N ASN A 703 10.74 36.74 37.10
CA ASN A 703 11.74 36.77 38.18
C ASN A 703 12.03 35.47 38.98
N ALA A 704 13.33 35.18 39.22
CA ALA A 704 13.99 35.57 40.48
C ALA A 704 15.49 35.15 40.58
N ASN A 705 16.37 36.16 40.65
CA ASN A 705 17.51 36.39 41.56
C ASN A 705 18.54 35.29 42.01
N THR A 706 19.75 35.80 42.33
CA THR A 706 20.83 35.30 43.24
C THR A 706 21.80 34.14 42.88
N ASN A 707 23.06 34.55 42.62
CA ASN A 707 24.34 34.16 43.27
C ASN A 707 24.99 32.76 43.19
N GLY A 708 26.34 32.76 43.13
CA GLY A 708 27.26 31.64 43.41
C GLY A 708 28.04 31.12 42.20
N ASN A 709 29.04 31.83 41.66
CA ASN A 709 30.46 31.90 42.12
C ASN A 709 31.15 30.54 42.35
N THR A 710 32.10 30.17 41.45
CA THR A 710 33.55 29.97 41.76
C THR A 710 34.34 29.40 40.55
N ASN A 711 35.52 29.99 40.28
CA ASN A 711 36.88 29.41 40.05
C ASN A 711 37.03 28.01 39.37
N THR A 712 38.05 27.62 38.59
CA THR A 712 39.40 28.13 38.19
C THR A 712 39.99 27.16 37.12
N ASP A 713 41.10 27.34 36.38
CA ASP A 713 42.10 28.42 36.18
C ASP A 713 42.77 28.29 34.77
N GLN A 714 43.63 29.24 34.38
CA GLN A 714 44.75 29.12 33.40
C GLN A 714 44.44 28.82 31.91
N ASN A 715 45.23 29.28 30.92
CA ASN A 715 46.59 29.85 30.97
C ASN A 715 46.81 30.99 29.93
N THR A 716 47.82 31.83 30.15
CA THR A 716 48.14 33.07 29.42
C THR A 716 49.32 32.97 28.44
N SER A 717 49.33 33.84 27.40
CA SER A 717 50.51 34.51 26.75
C SER A 717 50.01 35.28 25.51
N GLN A 718 49.86 36.61 25.50
CA GLN A 718 50.86 37.70 25.38
C GLN A 718 51.70 37.74 24.08
N ASN A 719 51.31 38.62 23.13
CA ASN A 719 51.99 39.90 22.77
C ASN A 719 51.25 40.52 21.55
N SER A 720 50.74 41.76 21.58
CA SER A 720 51.43 43.05 21.31
C SER A 720 51.70 43.27 19.79
N SER A 721 51.42 44.43 19.16
CA SER A 721 50.99 45.76 19.64
C SER A 721 50.63 46.73 18.48
N ASN A 722 49.88 47.81 18.79
CA ASN A 722 49.79 49.12 18.06
C ASN A 722 49.10 49.18 16.67
N THR A 723 48.41 50.26 16.23
CA THR A 723 48.05 51.60 16.82
C THR A 723 46.91 52.26 16.04
N ASN A 724 46.06 53.10 16.71
CA ASN A 724 45.31 54.31 16.28
C ASN A 724 44.50 54.32 14.93
N SER A 725 43.43 55.11 14.70
CA SER A 725 42.94 56.37 15.32
C SER A 725 41.40 56.56 15.19
N GLN A 726 40.83 57.37 16.11
CA GLN A 726 39.81 58.44 15.91
C GLN A 726 38.39 58.21 15.31
N SER A 727 37.40 58.65 16.11
CA SER A 727 36.21 59.49 15.79
C SER A 727 35.18 59.08 14.69
N SER A 728 33.91 59.47 14.70
CA SER A 728 32.92 60.01 15.66
C SER A 728 31.76 60.59 14.82
N ALA A 729 30.51 60.18 15.10
CA ALA A 729 29.25 60.92 14.88
C ALA A 729 28.82 61.39 13.45
N GLY A 730 27.54 61.77 13.33
CA GLY A 730 26.91 62.33 12.12
C GLY A 730 26.00 61.32 11.39
N ASN A 731 24.82 60.96 11.90
CA ASN A 731 23.58 61.75 11.97
C ASN A 731 23.04 62.19 10.59
N SER A 732 21.84 61.74 10.25
CA SER A 732 21.03 62.29 9.15
C SER A 732 19.57 62.31 9.57
N SER A 733 18.98 63.50 9.53
CA SER A 733 17.59 63.80 9.84
C SER A 733 17.01 64.69 8.73
N THR A 734 15.71 65.00 8.82
CA THR A 734 14.89 65.75 7.82
C THR A 734 14.52 64.91 6.58
N ALA A 735 13.34 65.04 5.96
CA ALA A 735 12.17 65.89 6.22
C ALA A 735 10.87 65.05 6.02
N ASN A 736 9.75 65.28 6.73
CA ASN A 736 8.65 66.19 6.36
C ASN A 736 8.12 65.92 4.92
N SER A 737 6.82 65.78 4.59
CA SER A 737 5.53 65.82 5.30
C SER A 737 4.45 65.36 4.31
N SER A 738 3.30 64.82 4.76
CA SER A 738 1.97 65.04 4.11
C SER A 738 0.81 64.42 4.91
N ASN A 739 -0.29 65.16 5.00
CA ASN A 739 -1.46 64.90 5.85
C ASN A 739 -2.60 64.16 5.14
N ASN A 740 -3.66 63.89 5.93
CA ASN A 740 -5.08 63.83 5.54
C ASN A 740 -5.60 62.53 4.88
N THR A 741 -6.80 62.01 5.21
CA THR A 741 -7.83 62.46 6.18
C THR A 741 -8.69 61.27 6.69
N GLN A 742 -9.28 61.43 7.89
CA GLN A 742 -10.65 61.08 8.35
C GLN A 742 -11.58 60.13 7.52
N SER A 743 -12.58 59.43 8.08
CA SER A 743 -13.05 59.14 9.46
C SER A 743 -14.32 58.23 9.38
N THR A 744 -14.92 57.92 10.54
CA THR A 744 -16.34 57.54 10.80
C THR A 744 -16.81 56.07 10.71
N ASN A 745 -17.01 55.51 11.92
CA ASN A 745 -18.28 55.06 12.53
C ASN A 745 -19.03 53.75 12.17
N ASN A 746 -19.65 53.24 13.26
CA ASN A 746 -20.90 52.46 13.39
C ASN A 746 -20.89 50.91 13.31
N SER A 747 -20.92 50.30 14.50
CA SER A 747 -22.13 49.72 15.15
C SER A 747 -22.96 48.60 14.50
N ALA A 748 -23.52 47.76 15.39
CA ALA A 748 -24.58 46.75 15.23
C ALA A 748 -24.18 45.39 14.59
N THR A 749 -24.23 44.25 15.29
CA THR A 749 -25.35 43.51 15.94
C THR A 749 -26.10 42.56 15.00
N THR A 750 -25.87 41.24 15.13
CA THR A 750 -26.88 40.16 15.26
C THR A 750 -26.16 38.79 15.32
N ASN A 751 -26.35 37.98 16.38
CA ASN A 751 -27.36 36.91 16.53
C ASN A 751 -27.29 35.79 15.46
N LYS A 752 -27.45 34.49 15.76
CA LYS A 752 -27.84 33.80 17.01
C LYS A 752 -27.39 32.33 16.90
N GLN A 753 -26.92 31.71 17.99
CA GLN A 753 -26.99 30.25 18.11
C GLN A 753 -27.37 29.88 19.55
N THR A 754 -28.65 29.54 19.73
CA THR A 754 -29.24 29.16 21.02
C THR A 754 -29.05 27.66 21.26
N GLN A 755 -28.41 27.32 22.38
CA GLN A 755 -28.68 26.08 23.11
C GLN A 755 -28.98 26.43 24.57
N SER A 756 -30.19 26.14 25.01
CA SER A 756 -30.53 25.99 26.43
C SER A 756 -29.75 24.79 26.99
N SER A 757 -29.03 24.87 28.11
CA SER A 757 -29.46 25.23 29.47
C SER A 757 -30.53 24.27 30.03
N ALA A 758 -30.46 23.75 31.26
CA ALA A 758 -29.36 23.74 32.24
C ALA A 758 -29.56 22.58 33.26
N ALA A 759 -28.49 22.27 34.02
CA ALA A 759 -28.41 21.99 35.47
C ALA A 759 -29.44 21.08 36.19
N SER A 760 -29.14 20.47 37.35
CA SER A 760 -27.99 20.53 38.29
C SER A 760 -27.54 19.10 38.65
N GLY A 761 -26.45 18.77 39.36
CA GLY A 761 -25.68 19.50 40.40
C GLY A 761 -26.34 19.36 41.78
N THR A 762 -25.69 19.05 42.90
CA THR A 762 -24.29 18.65 43.21
C THR A 762 -24.28 18.12 44.66
N THR A 763 -23.47 17.10 45.02
CA THR A 763 -22.86 17.04 46.38
C THR A 763 -21.70 16.03 46.46
N ASN A 764 -20.63 16.43 47.14
CA ASN A 764 -19.45 15.61 47.47
C ASN A 764 -19.53 15.15 48.95
N LYS A 765 -19.09 13.92 49.26
CA LYS A 765 -17.94 13.68 50.17
C LYS A 765 -17.54 12.21 50.32
N SER A 766 -16.30 11.94 49.91
CA SER A 766 -15.28 11.07 50.53
C SER A 766 -15.64 10.21 51.76
N THR A 767 -15.36 8.90 51.65
CA THR A 767 -14.71 8.11 52.71
C THR A 767 -13.69 7.12 52.11
N THR A 768 -12.61 6.88 52.86
CA THR A 768 -11.47 6.01 52.49
C THR A 768 -11.33 4.83 53.45
N SER A 769 -11.18 3.62 52.91
CA SER A 769 -10.60 2.45 53.58
C SER A 769 -10.06 1.51 52.50
N LYS A 770 -8.74 1.35 52.40
CA LYS A 770 -7.87 0.39 53.11
C LYS A 770 -8.11 -1.09 52.75
N SER A 771 -7.00 -1.71 52.36
CA SER A 771 -6.80 -3.09 51.94
C SER A 771 -7.15 -4.16 52.97
N SER A 772 -7.58 -5.31 52.48
CA SER A 772 -7.23 -6.60 53.09
C SER A 772 -6.88 -7.64 52.01
N THR A 773 -5.84 -8.41 52.29
CA THR A 773 -5.38 -9.57 51.51
C THR A 773 -6.12 -10.82 51.96
N SER A 774 -6.44 -11.73 51.04
CA SER A 774 -6.54 -13.15 51.39
C SER A 774 -6.02 -14.04 50.25
N SER A 775 -5.30 -15.08 50.67
CA SER A 775 -4.67 -16.09 49.84
C SER A 775 -5.62 -17.28 49.64
N SER A 776 -5.46 -17.98 48.53
CA SER A 776 -5.70 -19.43 48.51
C SER A 776 -4.73 -20.08 47.52
N ALA A 777 -3.96 -21.03 48.04
CA ALA A 777 -3.13 -21.94 47.26
C ALA A 777 -3.77 -23.33 47.33
N SER A 778 -3.69 -24.08 46.25
CA SER A 778 -3.76 -25.54 46.30
C SER A 778 -2.88 -26.14 45.21
N GLN A 779 -1.84 -26.85 45.66
CA GLN A 779 -1.15 -27.84 44.85
C GLN A 779 -1.92 -29.16 44.95
N ALA A 780 -2.00 -29.90 43.86
CA ALA A 780 -1.97 -31.36 43.88
C ALA A 780 -1.42 -31.83 42.53
N ALA A 781 -0.52 -32.82 42.58
CA ALA A 781 0.15 -33.38 41.42
C ALA A 781 -0.17 -34.87 41.28
N SER A 782 0.49 -35.53 40.32
CA SER A 782 0.44 -36.98 40.04
C SER A 782 -0.88 -37.48 39.41
N SER A 783 -0.92 -38.59 38.66
CA SER A 783 0.06 -39.20 37.75
C SER A 783 -0.62 -40.41 37.12
N ASN A 784 -0.48 -40.64 35.81
CA ASN A 784 -0.09 -41.97 35.35
C ASN A 784 0.38 -41.94 33.89
N ALA A 785 1.50 -42.61 33.65
CA ALA A 785 1.90 -43.04 32.32
C ALA A 785 1.39 -44.45 32.09
N ASN A 786 1.14 -44.81 30.83
CA ASN A 786 1.41 -46.17 30.38
C ASN A 786 1.90 -46.12 28.93
N ALA A 787 2.87 -46.98 28.64
CA ALA A 787 3.61 -47.00 27.39
C ALA A 787 3.56 -48.40 26.76
N ALA A 788 4.24 -48.55 25.62
CA ALA A 788 4.32 -49.74 24.75
C ALA A 788 3.03 -50.05 23.95
N GLY A 789 3.14 -50.56 22.71
CA GLY A 789 4.36 -50.77 21.93
C GLY A 789 4.14 -51.71 20.74
N ASN A 790 5.10 -51.71 19.81
CA ASN A 790 5.22 -52.56 18.62
C ASN A 790 4.16 -52.39 17.49
N ALA A 791 4.42 -52.82 16.25
CA ALA A 791 5.62 -52.72 15.39
C ALA A 791 5.34 -53.50 14.09
N GLN A 792 5.42 -52.83 12.94
CA GLN A 792 5.98 -53.32 11.66
C GLN A 792 6.06 -52.16 10.66
#